data_AF-D3HS55-F1
#
_entry.id   AF-D3HS55-F1
#
_cell.length_a   1.000
_cell.length_b   1.000
_cell.length_c   1.000
_cell.angle_alpha   90.00
_cell.angle_beta   90.00
_cell.angle_gamma   90.00
#
_symmetry.space_group_name_H-M   'P 1'
#
loop_
_entity.id
_entity.type
_entity.pdbx_description
1 polymer ?
#
loop_
_entity_poly.entity_id
_entity_poly.type
_entity_poly.pdbx_seq_one_letter_code
_entity_poly.pdbx_strand_id
1 'polypeptide(L)'
;MIKKTECFPLTPALEKLLDCYRSKRAFNPAFYIEAKINLLSRYFEKTKLRAAVLGVSGGIDSAVTLAILNEFYKKKRSFLKKLVPVCLPFFNCQGATGQINAVSAAEQIIKFLNLESTTLDLSHSHGFLYEQIAKGFNFKKTAWSQGQLVSNLRTPVLYQIANHLSEGGEPCAVFGTINRDEGSYAGFFGKASDAMVDIQLISDLHKSEVKKLASFLNIPQDLIDAQPTGNTYDGNTDELSFGFNYDFLELYTYYLNLTEYKKELLIEGLDQHSYVRFSAYEKLLIERHNRNKHKYFVKPQGLHFDVYRKSVTGGWLDDVDEKKPVNLSLFQNLFVFDESFFKKYWNKSTVSPQSHTICPYVFKIKDALSMSETEGFLRIFNQQKTSYAGNDGYPSVDGKQLRATTYSPGLATLLSERLISFFEYYLYDDGYQPIDGGKNTIWRLKGFSPFFRFIMHEPGGELIGHYDEGYEDGREKTLFSVVFYLTTQPIQKGGETVILLDKERNMPLSERSFQDDEDIPVHDILHTVLPIEGHALVFPHRIKHGVTKNLATKKRAVIRADIIYERLGPCYCSTQENNRTPQKTILEDKFYLAYYLQTLSQERLRAAGYIENASVSHDEKKQTQWSILPLLKIGKELHDVQTEKKELIVLLSTGGFYPIHQGHFFMMSKAKKALELEGKKVIGGFFSPSHQNYIRSKFYAKNYTQREHIDLLAQSVANHPWLDIWLWEYLENKEPINFTDVIIRLEFELAKHLKTTLPVKVAYVFGGDNATFSYAFLERGTGICLSRPGAEKIFDQVRKDPLFLGKNNIYFLNEGSLAFASAAIRKKNTFSEKNGCKTIHLREDDLFYQLWLKKKSPGDLIRKKNQFLEQFAHTLKTAYSREANEFSIQIKSSSHQALEIKKLFPDKTILSVDPCYVAEFNLGVSRYFRFGLPEIKLGFSARPEEQSLTQQLLSLPKQSYCLVDDDCFTGKTIEFIKKILHKEHIVEEIYVSTTGQAKNEIAEIIDLRDFIVGSYYGGLVALLPNKKIARVPYIYPFVLPSLRYHCPAEANFSLSLEIWKSNSEFFSGCLENLLIKHCDKPFVNLATYLGFSVECSLREFCDFYVKQFNRLEL
;
A
#
# COMPACT_ATOMS: atom_id res chain seq x y z
N MET A 1 26.76 -53.17 26.36
CA MET A 1 27.66 -52.01 26.52
C MET A 1 28.22 -51.67 25.15
N ILE A 2 27.87 -50.53 24.57
CA ILE A 2 28.48 -50.06 23.32
C ILE A 2 29.91 -49.60 23.69
N LYS A 3 30.94 -50.26 23.17
CA LYS A 3 32.33 -49.77 23.29
C LYS A 3 32.41 -48.43 22.57
N LYS A 4 33.16 -47.47 23.13
CA LYS A 4 33.39 -46.10 22.60
C LYS A 4 33.98 -46.00 21.18
N THR A 5 34.13 -47.12 20.47
CA THR A 5 34.87 -47.27 19.23
C THR A 5 33.99 -47.37 17.98
N GLU A 6 32.66 -47.53 18.10
CA GLU A 6 31.75 -47.62 16.94
C GLU A 6 30.41 -46.90 17.18
N CYS A 7 29.97 -46.10 16.20
CA CYS A 7 28.64 -45.48 16.15
C CYS A 7 27.79 -46.22 15.10
N PHE A 8 26.66 -46.81 15.52
CA PHE A 8 25.79 -47.61 14.66
C PHE A 8 24.72 -46.75 13.95
N PRO A 9 24.32 -47.08 12.71
CA PRO A 9 23.29 -46.34 11.97
C PRO A 9 21.91 -46.48 12.61
N LEU A 10 21.01 -45.52 12.39
CA LEU A 10 19.64 -45.61 12.91
C LEU A 10 18.96 -46.91 12.43
N THR A 11 18.03 -47.42 13.24
CA THR A 11 17.18 -48.54 12.81
C THR A 11 16.14 -48.04 11.80
N PRO A 12 15.62 -48.86 10.87
CA PRO A 12 14.64 -48.43 9.87
C PRO A 12 13.40 -47.71 10.43
N ALA A 13 12.92 -48.12 11.62
CA ALA A 13 11.79 -47.45 12.26
C ALA A 13 12.11 -46.02 12.71
N LEU A 14 13.31 -45.80 13.27
CA LEU A 14 13.80 -44.49 13.69
C LEU A 14 14.12 -43.59 12.48
N GLU A 15 14.66 -44.16 11.39
CA GLU A 15 14.86 -43.43 10.12
C GLU A 15 13.54 -42.92 9.56
N LYS A 16 12.51 -43.76 9.54
CA LYS A 16 11.17 -43.35 9.09
C LYS A 16 10.57 -42.23 9.94
N LEU A 17 10.81 -42.23 11.25
CA LEU A 17 10.39 -41.14 12.14
C LEU A 17 11.16 -39.84 11.83
N LEU A 18 12.46 -39.94 11.59
CA LEU A 18 13.30 -38.81 11.20
C LEU A 18 12.86 -38.23 9.84
N ASP A 19 12.55 -39.08 8.86
CA ASP A 19 12.05 -38.64 7.54
C ASP A 19 10.69 -37.94 7.64
N CYS A 20 9.81 -38.44 8.51
CA CYS A 20 8.55 -37.77 8.83
C CYS A 20 8.80 -36.39 9.45
N TYR A 21 9.78 -36.28 10.35
CA TYR A 21 10.18 -34.99 10.91
C TYR A 21 10.73 -34.04 9.85
N ARG A 22 11.69 -34.47 9.04
CA ARG A 22 12.29 -33.68 7.95
C ARG A 22 11.24 -33.20 6.94
N SER A 23 10.28 -34.06 6.61
CA SER A 23 9.15 -33.72 5.75
C SER A 23 8.28 -32.62 6.35
N LYS A 24 7.96 -32.71 7.65
CA LYS A 24 7.21 -31.67 8.38
C LYS A 24 7.98 -30.37 8.52
N ARG A 25 9.30 -30.45 8.70
CA ARG A 25 10.20 -29.29 8.78
C ARG A 25 10.33 -28.56 7.45
N ALA A 26 10.12 -29.27 6.33
CA ALA A 26 9.97 -28.72 4.98
C ALA A 26 11.09 -27.74 4.61
N PHE A 27 12.35 -28.11 4.89
CA PHE A 27 13.49 -27.24 4.62
C PHE A 27 13.65 -26.95 3.13
N ASN A 28 13.60 -25.66 2.79
CA ASN A 28 13.75 -25.15 1.43
C ASN A 28 15.03 -24.30 1.31
N PRO A 29 16.08 -24.82 0.64
CA PRO A 29 17.34 -24.10 0.46
C PRO A 29 17.22 -22.74 -0.24
N ALA A 30 16.42 -22.64 -1.31
CA ALA A 30 16.27 -21.41 -2.09
C ALA A 30 15.68 -20.29 -1.24
N PHE A 31 14.58 -20.58 -0.55
CA PHE A 31 13.95 -19.64 0.38
C PHE A 31 14.91 -19.25 1.51
N TYR A 32 15.61 -20.22 2.09
CA TYR A 32 16.50 -19.97 3.22
C TYR A 32 17.61 -18.98 2.86
N ILE A 33 18.23 -19.12 1.68
CA ILE A 33 19.22 -18.16 1.18
C ILE A 33 18.61 -16.77 1.03
N GLU A 34 17.45 -16.67 0.38
CA GLU A 34 16.77 -15.39 0.19
C GLU A 34 16.44 -14.71 1.54
N ALA A 35 15.89 -15.46 2.48
CA ALA A 35 15.56 -14.98 3.83
C ALA A 35 16.81 -14.51 4.59
N LYS A 36 17.91 -15.26 4.56
CA LYS A 36 19.19 -14.86 5.19
C LYS A 36 19.76 -13.61 4.55
N ILE A 37 19.75 -13.51 3.22
CA ILE A 37 20.22 -12.32 2.52
C ILE A 37 19.39 -11.10 2.92
N ASN A 38 18.08 -11.24 3.06
CA ASN A 38 17.20 -10.15 3.49
C ASN A 38 17.46 -9.74 4.95
N LEU A 39 17.64 -10.71 5.86
CA LEU A 39 18.01 -10.45 7.26
C LEU A 39 19.36 -9.74 7.35
N LEU A 40 20.38 -10.23 6.65
CA LEU A 40 21.71 -9.63 6.59
C LEU A 40 21.68 -8.22 5.99
N SER A 41 20.92 -8.01 4.91
CA SER A 41 20.76 -6.71 4.28
C SER A 41 20.21 -5.68 5.27
N ARG A 42 19.13 -6.03 6.00
CA ARG A 42 18.52 -5.17 7.01
C ARG A 42 19.46 -4.90 8.18
N TYR A 43 20.14 -5.94 8.66
CA TYR A 43 21.08 -5.78 9.77
C TYR A 43 22.21 -4.84 9.38
N PHE A 44 22.87 -5.08 8.25
CA PHE A 44 23.98 -4.25 7.76
C PHE A 44 23.52 -2.82 7.43
N GLU A 45 22.30 -2.63 6.90
CA GLU A 45 21.73 -1.30 6.68
C GLU A 45 21.57 -0.52 7.99
N LYS A 46 21.05 -1.19 9.03
CA LYS A 46 20.76 -0.59 10.33
C LYS A 46 22.03 -0.30 11.12
N THR A 47 22.95 -1.28 11.20
CA THR A 47 24.18 -1.18 11.99
C THR A 47 25.31 -0.47 11.26
N LYS A 48 25.14 -0.17 9.97
CA LYS A 48 26.14 0.44 9.09
C LYS A 48 27.40 -0.41 8.90
N LEU A 49 27.30 -1.72 9.15
CA LEU A 49 28.35 -2.68 8.84
C LEU A 49 28.62 -2.73 7.33
N ARG A 50 29.89 -2.92 6.98
CA ARG A 50 30.40 -2.97 5.61
C ARG A 50 31.31 -4.18 5.36
N ALA A 51 31.85 -4.81 6.40
CA ALA A 51 32.72 -5.96 6.26
C ALA A 51 32.25 -7.17 7.07
N ALA A 52 32.62 -8.36 6.59
CA ALA A 52 32.40 -9.63 7.27
C ALA A 52 33.72 -10.42 7.32
N VAL A 53 34.10 -10.85 8.51
CA VAL A 53 35.25 -11.74 8.74
C VAL A 53 34.74 -13.11 9.15
N LEU A 54 35.27 -14.16 8.51
CA LEU A 54 34.89 -15.55 8.77
C LEU A 54 36.13 -16.45 8.81
N GLY A 55 36.27 -17.25 9.87
CA GLY A 55 37.25 -18.34 9.91
C GLY A 55 36.79 -19.51 9.05
N VAL A 56 37.61 -19.91 8.06
CA VAL A 56 37.31 -21.03 7.16
C VAL A 56 38.17 -22.22 7.55
N SER A 57 37.53 -23.30 8.01
CA SER A 57 38.23 -24.48 8.56
C SER A 57 38.42 -25.61 7.54
N GLY A 58 37.79 -25.50 6.36
CA GLY A 58 37.67 -26.60 5.40
C GLY A 58 36.51 -27.55 5.71
N GLY A 59 35.80 -27.35 6.83
CA GLY A 59 34.57 -28.08 7.15
C GLY A 59 33.32 -27.47 6.50
N ILE A 60 32.29 -28.30 6.32
CA ILE A 60 31.06 -27.95 5.60
C ILE A 60 30.31 -26.75 6.20
N ASP A 61 30.31 -26.59 7.52
CA ASP A 61 29.58 -25.49 8.19
C ASP A 61 30.19 -24.12 7.82
N SER A 62 31.51 -24.03 7.81
CA SER A 62 32.24 -22.83 7.38
C SER A 62 32.11 -22.58 5.87
N ALA A 63 32.08 -23.64 5.06
CA ALA A 63 31.89 -23.56 3.62
C ALA A 63 30.51 -23.00 3.25
N VAL A 64 29.45 -23.51 3.89
CA VAL A 64 28.07 -23.02 3.71
C VAL A 64 27.93 -21.59 4.21
N THR A 65 28.48 -21.26 5.37
CA THR A 65 28.45 -19.89 5.91
C THR A 65 29.12 -18.91 4.95
N LEU A 66 30.30 -19.27 4.42
CA LEU A 66 31.02 -18.46 3.43
C LEU A 66 30.23 -18.31 2.13
N ALA A 67 29.60 -19.39 1.65
CA ALA A 67 28.80 -19.35 0.44
C ALA A 67 27.55 -18.46 0.59
N ILE A 68 26.85 -18.48 1.73
CA ILE A 68 25.73 -17.56 2.02
C ILE A 68 26.22 -16.11 2.01
N LEU A 69 27.34 -15.83 2.69
CA LEU A 69 27.94 -14.50 2.71
C LEU A 69 28.40 -14.05 1.33
N ASN A 70 28.90 -14.95 0.49
CA ASN A 70 29.28 -14.65 -0.88
C ASN A 70 28.07 -14.33 -1.76
N GLU A 71 26.95 -15.06 -1.60
CA GLU A 71 25.70 -14.73 -2.27
C GLU A 71 25.17 -13.35 -1.85
N PHE A 72 25.27 -13.02 -0.55
CA PHE A 72 24.96 -11.67 -0.07
C PHE A 72 25.92 -10.63 -0.66
N TYR A 73 27.22 -10.91 -0.67
CA TYR A 73 28.28 -10.02 -1.20
C TYR A 73 28.08 -9.70 -2.68
N LYS A 74 27.70 -10.68 -3.50
CA LYS A 74 27.47 -10.54 -4.94
C LYS A 74 26.20 -9.76 -5.32
N LYS A 75 25.28 -9.49 -4.39
CA LYS A 75 24.08 -8.71 -4.71
C LYS A 75 24.48 -7.30 -5.17
N LYS A 76 23.90 -6.84 -6.29
CA LYS A 76 24.17 -5.50 -6.87
C LYS A 76 24.05 -4.34 -5.87
N ARG A 77 23.22 -4.48 -4.84
CA ARG A 77 22.98 -3.49 -3.77
C ARG A 77 23.42 -3.97 -2.38
N SER A 78 24.37 -4.91 -2.31
CA SER A 78 24.85 -5.42 -1.01
C SER A 78 25.46 -4.32 -0.15
N PHE A 79 25.11 -4.30 1.13
CA PHE A 79 25.76 -3.45 2.12
C PHE A 79 27.14 -3.99 2.51
N LEU A 80 27.36 -5.29 2.35
CA LEU A 80 28.66 -5.95 2.50
C LEU A 80 29.56 -5.56 1.32
N LYS A 81 30.63 -4.83 1.63
CA LYS A 81 31.65 -4.34 0.68
C LYS A 81 32.94 -5.15 0.73
N LYS A 82 33.20 -5.82 1.85
CA LYS A 82 34.40 -6.64 2.02
C LYS A 82 34.08 -7.95 2.74
N LEU A 83 34.35 -9.07 2.09
CA LEU A 83 34.24 -10.41 2.67
C LEU A 83 35.63 -11.00 2.85
N VAL A 84 36.03 -11.30 4.09
CA VAL A 84 37.39 -11.72 4.44
C VAL A 84 37.36 -13.15 5.01
N PRO A 85 37.55 -14.17 4.16
CA PRO A 85 37.79 -15.53 4.63
C PRO A 85 39.23 -15.69 5.15
N VAL A 86 39.38 -16.31 6.33
CA VAL A 86 40.70 -16.47 6.99
C VAL A 86 40.92 -17.93 7.38
N CYS A 87 42.06 -18.49 6.97
CA CYS A 87 42.52 -19.80 7.40
C CYS A 87 43.49 -19.64 8.58
N LEU A 88 43.25 -20.34 9.69
CA LEU A 88 44.01 -20.22 10.94
C LEU A 88 44.58 -21.58 11.39
N PRO A 89 45.58 -22.15 10.67
CA PRO A 89 46.19 -23.43 11.00
C PRO A 89 47.19 -23.37 12.17
N PHE A 90 47.50 -24.56 12.70
CA PHE A 90 48.55 -24.80 13.70
C PHE A 90 49.43 -25.97 13.24
N PHE A 91 50.30 -25.74 12.25
CA PHE A 91 51.11 -26.79 11.62
C PHE A 91 52.06 -27.51 12.58
N ASN A 92 52.63 -26.79 13.55
CA ASN A 92 53.66 -27.31 14.46
C ASN A 92 53.17 -27.34 15.91
N CYS A 93 52.06 -28.05 16.17
CA CYS A 93 51.44 -28.15 17.49
C CYS A 93 51.01 -29.59 17.81
N GLN A 94 51.39 -30.12 18.99
CA GLN A 94 50.95 -31.46 19.43
C GLN A 94 49.45 -31.56 19.73
N GLY A 95 48.77 -30.42 19.94
CA GLY A 95 47.33 -30.36 20.18
C GLY A 95 46.46 -30.25 18.93
N ALA A 96 47.05 -30.21 17.73
CA ALA A 96 46.34 -30.07 16.45
C ALA A 96 46.70 -31.20 15.49
N THR A 97 45.71 -31.70 14.75
CA THR A 97 45.87 -32.77 13.75
C THR A 97 45.28 -32.33 12.41
N GLY A 98 45.64 -32.99 11.31
CA GLY A 98 44.99 -32.81 10.01
C GLY A 98 45.07 -31.42 9.36
N GLN A 99 45.91 -30.49 9.85
CA GLN A 99 45.88 -29.07 9.48
C GLN A 99 46.19 -28.82 7.99
N ILE A 100 47.09 -29.61 7.38
CA ILE A 100 47.44 -29.47 5.95
C ILE A 100 46.21 -29.73 5.07
N ASN A 101 45.50 -30.82 5.34
CA ASN A 101 44.29 -31.18 4.60
C ASN A 101 43.17 -30.16 4.83
N ALA A 102 43.04 -29.66 6.07
CA ALA A 102 42.05 -28.64 6.43
C ALA A 102 42.27 -27.32 5.65
N VAL A 103 43.52 -26.86 5.55
CA VAL A 103 43.86 -25.67 4.77
C VAL A 103 43.60 -25.90 3.28
N SER A 104 43.99 -27.06 2.74
CA SER A 104 43.72 -27.39 1.34
C SER A 104 42.23 -27.39 1.01
N ALA A 105 41.38 -27.96 1.87
CA ALA A 105 39.92 -27.92 1.72
C ALA A 105 39.35 -26.50 1.85
N ALA A 106 39.88 -25.69 2.77
CA ALA A 106 39.49 -24.29 2.93
C ALA A 106 39.84 -23.46 1.67
N GLU A 107 41.03 -23.63 1.13
CA GLU A 107 41.47 -22.97 -0.11
C GLU A 107 40.63 -23.41 -1.31
N GLN A 108 40.24 -24.69 -1.37
CA GLN A 108 39.36 -25.22 -2.41
C GLN A 108 38.01 -24.49 -2.43
N ILE A 109 37.34 -24.32 -1.28
CA ILE A 109 36.05 -23.60 -1.23
C ILE A 109 36.20 -22.11 -1.49
N ILE A 110 37.25 -21.47 -0.96
CA ILE A 110 37.52 -20.03 -1.18
C ILE A 110 37.73 -19.77 -2.67
N LYS A 111 38.53 -20.60 -3.34
CA LYS A 111 38.77 -20.53 -4.78
C LYS A 111 37.51 -20.81 -5.59
N PHE A 112 36.73 -21.83 -5.23
CA PHE A 112 35.45 -22.13 -5.88
C PHE A 112 34.49 -20.93 -5.88
N LEU A 113 34.50 -20.15 -4.79
CA LEU A 113 33.68 -18.96 -4.62
C LEU A 113 34.24 -17.69 -5.27
N ASN A 114 35.41 -17.78 -5.92
CA ASN A 114 36.19 -16.67 -6.49
C ASN A 114 36.56 -15.59 -5.46
N LEU A 115 37.01 -16.03 -4.28
CA LEU A 115 37.49 -15.15 -3.20
C LEU A 115 39.01 -15.30 -3.02
N GLU A 116 39.63 -14.33 -2.37
CA GLU A 116 41.05 -14.38 -2.01
C GLU A 116 41.24 -15.03 -0.63
N SER A 117 42.26 -15.87 -0.48
CA SER A 117 42.59 -16.56 0.77
C SER A 117 43.65 -15.82 1.56
N THR A 118 43.46 -15.71 2.88
CA THR A 118 44.53 -15.33 3.82
C THR A 118 44.77 -16.47 4.79
N THR A 119 46.01 -16.96 4.89
CA THR A 119 46.40 -18.03 5.82
C THR A 119 47.39 -17.47 6.86
N LEU A 120 47.08 -17.62 8.15
CA LEU A 120 47.94 -17.20 9.26
C LEU A 120 48.27 -18.40 10.15
N ASP A 121 49.54 -18.85 10.13
CA ASP A 121 49.99 -19.92 11.03
C ASP A 121 50.14 -19.40 12.47
N LEU A 122 49.35 -19.99 13.38
CA LEU A 122 49.31 -19.60 14.79
C LEU A 122 50.18 -20.51 15.68
N SER A 123 50.95 -21.43 15.10
CA SER A 123 51.78 -22.41 15.85
C SER A 123 52.73 -21.75 16.85
N HIS A 124 53.41 -20.66 16.45
CA HIS A 124 54.36 -19.98 17.32
C HIS A 124 53.66 -19.32 18.52
N SER A 125 52.60 -18.56 18.26
CA SER A 125 51.81 -17.88 19.31
C SER A 125 51.20 -18.87 20.30
N HIS A 126 50.72 -20.01 19.80
CA HIS A 126 50.24 -21.11 20.62
C HIS A 126 51.33 -21.68 21.52
N GLY A 127 52.46 -22.07 20.93
CA GLY A 127 53.57 -22.70 21.65
C GLY A 127 54.11 -21.79 22.75
N PHE A 128 54.35 -20.51 22.43
CA PHE A 128 54.82 -19.52 23.38
C PHE A 128 53.84 -19.35 24.56
N LEU A 129 52.57 -19.07 24.27
CA LEU A 129 51.57 -18.84 25.31
C LEU A 129 51.34 -20.08 26.19
N TYR A 130 51.24 -21.25 25.57
CA TYR A 130 51.06 -22.51 26.29
C TYR A 130 52.24 -22.81 27.22
N GLU A 131 53.46 -22.56 26.75
CA GLU A 131 54.66 -22.77 27.55
C GLU A 131 54.74 -21.82 28.76
N GLN A 132 54.39 -20.54 28.58
CA GLN A 132 54.33 -19.57 29.68
C GLN A 132 53.29 -19.98 30.73
N ILE A 133 52.10 -20.39 30.31
CA ILE A 133 51.04 -20.85 31.22
C ILE A 133 51.48 -22.12 31.96
N ALA A 134 52.01 -23.11 31.24
CA ALA A 134 52.44 -24.36 31.84
C ALA A 134 53.59 -24.15 32.86
N LYS A 135 54.55 -23.27 32.55
CA LYS A 135 55.65 -22.91 33.45
C LYS A 135 55.16 -22.10 34.65
N GLY A 136 54.36 -21.05 34.43
CA GLY A 136 53.91 -20.13 35.47
C GLY A 136 53.04 -20.79 36.55
N PHE A 137 52.27 -21.82 36.19
CA PHE A 137 51.40 -22.56 37.11
C PHE A 137 51.87 -24.00 37.40
N ASN A 138 53.03 -24.41 36.86
CA ASN A 138 53.58 -25.77 36.97
C ASN A 138 52.61 -26.89 36.53
N PHE A 139 51.90 -26.68 35.43
CA PHE A 139 50.96 -27.67 34.89
C PHE A 139 51.65 -28.76 34.06
N LYS A 140 51.18 -30.00 34.20
CA LYS A 140 51.56 -31.08 33.29
C LYS A 140 50.99 -30.80 31.90
N LYS A 141 51.87 -30.77 30.89
CA LYS A 141 51.46 -30.59 29.49
C LYS A 141 50.64 -31.79 29.03
N THR A 142 49.44 -31.53 28.50
CA THR A 142 48.56 -32.57 27.92
C THR A 142 48.08 -32.12 26.55
N ALA A 143 47.96 -33.05 25.61
CA ALA A 143 47.49 -32.73 24.27
C ALA A 143 46.05 -32.19 24.28
N TRP A 144 45.20 -32.60 25.25
CA TRP A 144 43.82 -32.09 25.37
C TRP A 144 43.80 -30.61 25.70
N SER A 145 44.58 -30.20 26.72
CA SER A 145 44.69 -28.79 27.12
C SER A 145 45.31 -27.94 26.00
N GLN A 146 46.29 -28.46 25.26
CA GLN A 146 46.82 -27.79 24.07
C GLN A 146 45.75 -27.61 22.98
N GLY A 147 44.93 -28.64 22.74
CA GLY A 147 43.84 -28.60 21.76
C GLY A 147 42.75 -27.58 22.11
N GLN A 148 42.43 -27.37 23.40
CA GLN A 148 41.50 -26.31 23.79
C GLN A 148 42.05 -24.91 23.47
N LEU A 149 43.36 -24.70 23.67
CA LEU A 149 44.00 -23.42 23.34
C LEU A 149 44.02 -23.15 21.82
N VAL A 150 44.12 -24.20 20.99
CA VAL A 150 44.01 -24.09 19.52
C VAL A 150 42.69 -23.44 19.11
N SER A 151 41.56 -23.89 19.67
CA SER A 151 40.24 -23.31 19.37
C SER A 151 40.11 -21.87 19.89
N ASN A 152 40.61 -21.60 21.11
CA ASN A 152 40.48 -20.27 21.72
C ASN A 152 41.30 -19.19 21.00
N LEU A 153 42.49 -19.51 20.48
CA LEU A 153 43.37 -18.52 19.86
C LEU A 153 42.88 -18.02 18.49
N ARG A 154 41.95 -18.72 17.83
CA ARG A 154 41.39 -18.28 16.55
C ARG A 154 40.53 -17.02 16.69
N THR A 155 39.70 -16.95 17.72
CA THR A 155 38.73 -15.86 17.92
C THR A 155 39.38 -14.48 18.10
N PRO A 156 40.40 -14.30 18.96
CA PRO A 156 41.10 -13.02 19.08
C PRO A 156 41.70 -12.53 17.75
N VAL A 157 42.20 -13.44 16.91
CA VAL A 157 42.73 -13.09 15.59
C VAL A 157 41.64 -12.58 14.66
N LEU A 158 40.47 -13.24 14.62
CA LEU A 158 39.33 -12.79 13.82
C LEU A 158 38.83 -11.40 14.26
N TYR A 159 38.72 -11.16 15.56
CA TYR A 159 38.33 -9.85 16.08
C TYR A 159 39.40 -8.77 15.82
N GLN A 160 40.68 -9.13 15.91
CA GLN A 160 41.75 -8.18 15.60
C GLN A 160 41.72 -7.75 14.12
N ILE A 161 41.40 -8.67 13.20
CA ILE A 161 41.17 -8.36 11.79
C ILE A 161 39.95 -7.45 11.63
N ALA A 162 38.82 -7.77 12.31
CA ALA A 162 37.61 -6.95 12.28
C ALA A 162 37.85 -5.52 12.80
N ASN A 163 38.66 -5.36 13.86
CA ASN A 163 39.05 -4.07 14.40
C ASN A 163 39.87 -3.25 13.40
N HIS A 164 40.87 -3.86 12.74
CA HIS A 164 41.66 -3.21 11.71
C HIS A 164 40.81 -2.76 10.51
N LEU A 165 39.86 -3.58 10.07
CA LEU A 165 38.93 -3.21 9.01
C LEU A 165 38.05 -2.03 9.42
N SER A 166 37.56 -2.05 10.65
CA SER A 166 36.70 -1.00 11.19
C SER A 166 37.44 0.33 11.32
N GLU A 167 38.69 0.31 11.79
CA GLU A 167 39.58 1.49 11.81
C GLU A 167 39.85 2.02 10.40
N GLY A 168 40.02 1.13 9.43
CA GLY A 168 40.19 1.45 8.01
C GLY A 168 38.93 1.97 7.29
N GLY A 169 37.84 2.23 8.00
CA GLY A 169 36.59 2.76 7.44
C GLY A 169 35.59 1.70 6.95
N GLU A 170 35.83 0.43 7.24
CA GLU A 170 34.95 -0.69 6.89
C GLU A 170 34.44 -1.40 8.17
N PRO A 171 33.44 -0.83 8.88
CA PRO A 171 32.89 -1.44 10.09
C PRO A 171 32.54 -2.91 9.90
N CYS A 172 33.10 -3.78 10.73
CA CYS A 172 33.16 -5.21 10.48
C CYS A 172 32.49 -6.03 11.59
N ALA A 173 31.86 -7.14 11.21
CA ALA A 173 31.38 -8.17 12.13
C ALA A 173 32.08 -9.51 11.90
N VAL A 174 32.31 -10.25 12.99
CA VAL A 174 32.81 -11.63 12.99
C VAL A 174 31.65 -12.61 12.92
N PHE A 175 31.70 -13.52 11.95
CA PHE A 175 30.67 -14.53 11.72
C PHE A 175 31.08 -15.89 12.28
N GLY A 176 30.14 -16.57 12.94
CA GLY A 176 30.24 -17.93 13.42
C GLY A 176 29.50 -18.93 12.55
N THR A 177 29.81 -20.21 12.79
CA THR A 177 29.45 -21.35 11.97
C THR A 177 28.72 -22.44 12.76
N ILE A 178 28.33 -22.15 14.01
CA ILE A 178 27.66 -23.15 14.84
C ILE A 178 26.30 -23.47 14.23
N ASN A 179 26.05 -24.75 13.97
CA ASN A 179 24.75 -25.25 13.53
C ASN A 179 23.85 -25.63 14.73
N ARG A 180 22.58 -25.92 14.44
CA ARG A 180 21.57 -26.25 15.46
C ARG A 180 21.94 -27.49 16.26
N ASP A 181 22.45 -28.54 15.63
CA ASP A 181 22.71 -29.81 16.32
C ASP A 181 23.83 -29.65 17.36
N GLU A 182 24.93 -29.00 16.96
CA GLU A 182 26.07 -28.74 17.84
C GLU A 182 25.69 -27.83 19.00
N GLY A 183 24.96 -26.76 18.69
CA GLY A 183 24.68 -25.68 19.61
C GLY A 183 23.47 -25.89 20.52
N SER A 184 22.35 -26.41 19.99
CA SER A 184 21.05 -26.30 20.67
C SER A 184 20.88 -27.24 21.86
N TYR A 185 21.48 -28.44 21.84
CA TYR A 185 21.33 -29.42 22.92
C TYR A 185 22.61 -30.20 23.27
N ALA A 186 23.44 -30.56 22.28
CA ALA A 186 24.68 -31.29 22.54
C ALA A 186 25.77 -30.43 23.22
N GLY A 187 25.76 -29.12 22.96
CA GLY A 187 26.68 -28.14 23.56
C GLY A 187 28.10 -28.30 23.06
N PHE A 188 28.24 -28.72 21.80
CA PHE A 188 29.51 -28.96 21.13
C PHE A 188 30.05 -27.69 20.47
N PHE A 189 30.41 -26.74 21.31
CA PHE A 189 31.10 -25.50 20.93
C PHE A 189 31.93 -25.01 22.11
N GLY A 190 32.98 -24.23 21.89
CA GLY A 190 33.73 -23.59 22.97
C GLY A 190 33.24 -22.15 23.23
N LYS A 191 33.09 -21.79 24.52
CA LYS A 191 32.51 -20.50 24.94
C LYS A 191 33.35 -19.29 24.50
N ALA A 192 34.67 -19.42 24.52
CA ALA A 192 35.61 -18.36 24.17
C ALA A 192 36.32 -18.65 22.82
N SER A 193 35.68 -19.47 21.98
CA SER A 193 36.15 -19.84 20.65
C SER A 193 35.06 -19.55 19.62
N ASP A 194 34.63 -20.58 18.88
CA ASP A 194 33.59 -20.60 17.85
C ASP A 194 32.21 -20.06 18.27
N ALA A 195 31.89 -20.03 19.56
CA ALA A 195 30.66 -19.39 20.04
C ALA A 195 30.77 -17.87 20.26
N MET A 196 31.99 -17.37 20.49
CA MET A 196 32.25 -15.96 20.73
C MET A 196 32.47 -15.26 19.38
N VAL A 197 31.38 -14.81 18.79
CA VAL A 197 31.32 -14.09 17.51
C VAL A 197 30.20 -13.06 17.58
N ASP A 198 30.11 -12.15 16.61
CA ASP A 198 29.03 -11.16 16.58
C ASP A 198 27.74 -11.75 16.02
N ILE A 199 27.84 -12.64 15.02
CA ILE A 199 26.69 -13.20 14.29
C ILE A 199 26.85 -14.71 14.10
N GLN A 200 25.89 -15.51 14.56
CA GLN A 200 25.76 -16.93 14.21
C GLN A 200 24.79 -17.08 13.04
N LEU A 201 25.32 -17.41 11.86
CA LEU A 201 24.54 -17.34 10.62
C LEU A 201 23.69 -18.59 10.34
N ILE A 202 24.09 -19.75 10.84
CA ILE A 202 23.45 -21.04 10.52
C ILE A 202 23.00 -21.84 11.76
N SER A 203 22.86 -21.17 12.90
CA SER A 203 22.48 -21.78 14.19
C SER A 203 21.10 -22.44 14.22
N ASP A 204 20.29 -22.21 13.21
CA ASP A 204 18.97 -22.80 13.04
C ASP A 204 18.94 -24.06 12.17
N LEU A 205 20.05 -24.42 11.50
CA LEU A 205 20.11 -25.58 10.60
C LEU A 205 20.56 -26.85 11.31
N HIS A 206 19.92 -27.97 11.01
CA HIS A 206 20.50 -29.29 11.26
C HIS A 206 21.68 -29.56 10.32
N LYS A 207 22.60 -30.45 10.71
CA LYS A 207 23.73 -30.87 9.87
C LYS A 207 23.26 -31.46 8.53
N SER A 208 22.13 -32.15 8.52
CA SER A 208 21.46 -32.64 7.30
C SER A 208 21.01 -31.49 6.38
N GLU A 209 20.50 -30.41 6.96
CA GLU A 209 20.09 -29.20 6.24
C GLU A 209 21.29 -28.40 5.74
N VAL A 210 22.38 -28.35 6.50
CA VAL A 210 23.67 -27.79 6.05
C VAL A 210 24.16 -28.52 4.81
N LYS A 211 24.16 -29.86 4.79
CA LYS A 211 24.52 -30.66 3.60
C LYS A 211 23.59 -30.42 2.42
N LYS A 212 22.27 -30.34 2.65
CA LYS A 212 21.27 -30.03 1.61
C LYS A 212 21.46 -28.63 1.03
N LEU A 213 21.80 -27.66 1.87
CA LEU A 213 22.09 -26.29 1.45
C LEU A 213 23.42 -26.20 0.69
N ALA A 214 24.45 -26.93 1.14
CA ALA A 214 25.73 -27.04 0.43
C ALA A 214 25.54 -27.56 -1.00
N SER A 215 24.74 -28.63 -1.15
CA SER A 215 24.39 -29.20 -2.46
C SER A 215 23.67 -28.17 -3.34
N PHE A 216 22.72 -27.42 -2.78
CA PHE A 216 21.99 -26.37 -3.49
C PHE A 216 22.88 -25.21 -3.94
N LEU A 217 23.90 -24.86 -3.14
CA LEU A 217 24.91 -23.85 -3.46
C LEU A 217 26.02 -24.38 -4.37
N ASN A 218 25.90 -25.63 -4.84
CA ASN A 218 26.88 -26.32 -5.70
C ASN A 218 28.27 -26.44 -5.07
N ILE A 219 28.35 -26.52 -3.73
CA ILE A 219 29.62 -26.78 -3.05
C ILE A 219 30.16 -28.14 -3.53
N PRO A 220 31.48 -28.28 -3.79
CA PRO A 220 32.09 -29.52 -4.24
C PRO A 220 31.69 -30.75 -3.40
N GLN A 221 31.35 -31.86 -4.06
CA GLN A 221 30.79 -33.05 -3.43
C GLN A 221 31.75 -33.71 -2.41
N ASP A 222 33.05 -33.68 -2.69
CA ASP A 222 34.12 -34.11 -1.80
C ASP A 222 34.15 -33.33 -0.47
N LEU A 223 33.81 -32.04 -0.47
CA LEU A 223 33.65 -31.25 0.76
C LEU A 223 32.35 -31.56 1.51
N ILE A 224 31.30 -31.98 0.78
CA ILE A 224 30.01 -32.36 1.37
C ILE A 224 30.10 -33.73 2.06
N ASP A 225 30.82 -34.66 1.43
CA ASP A 225 30.97 -36.06 1.89
C ASP A 225 32.09 -36.23 2.93
N ALA A 226 32.94 -35.21 3.10
CA ALA A 226 33.97 -35.20 4.13
C ALA A 226 33.36 -35.44 5.53
N GLN A 227 33.94 -36.40 6.27
CA GLN A 227 33.47 -36.70 7.61
C GLN A 227 33.79 -35.54 8.57
N PRO A 228 32.79 -35.00 9.31
CA PRO A 228 33.03 -33.96 10.32
C PRO A 228 34.05 -34.45 11.35
N THR A 229 35.19 -33.77 11.42
CA THR A 229 36.34 -34.19 12.23
C THR A 229 36.90 -33.00 13.00
N GLY A 230 36.98 -33.15 14.32
CA GLY A 230 37.65 -32.19 15.19
C GLY A 230 39.16 -32.29 15.01
N ASN A 231 39.77 -31.33 14.32
CA ASN A 231 41.21 -31.27 14.08
C ASN A 231 42.03 -30.84 15.33
N THR A 232 41.59 -31.26 16.52
CA THR A 232 42.18 -30.96 17.84
C THR A 232 42.33 -32.23 18.67
N TYR A 233 43.43 -32.36 19.42
CA TYR A 233 43.76 -33.40 20.39
C TYR A 233 43.84 -34.87 19.88
N ASP A 234 42.77 -35.42 19.31
CA ASP A 234 42.68 -36.86 18.99
C ASP A 234 42.35 -37.15 17.52
N GLY A 235 41.90 -36.15 16.74
CA GLY A 235 41.58 -36.32 15.32
C GLY A 235 40.37 -37.23 15.07
N ASN A 236 39.55 -37.46 16.09
CA ASN A 236 38.34 -38.26 15.97
C ASN A 236 37.27 -37.51 15.17
N THR A 237 36.40 -38.27 14.51
CA THR A 237 35.18 -37.71 13.95
C THR A 237 34.28 -37.19 15.07
N ASP A 238 33.43 -36.22 14.75
CA ASP A 238 32.51 -35.62 15.72
C ASP A 238 31.59 -36.70 16.33
N GLU A 239 31.07 -37.61 15.51
CA GLU A 239 30.19 -38.69 15.95
C GLU A 239 30.89 -39.70 16.87
N LEU A 240 32.17 -40.02 16.62
CA LEU A 240 32.97 -40.83 17.54
C LEU A 240 33.23 -40.09 18.86
N SER A 241 33.44 -38.78 18.80
CA SER A 241 33.61 -37.93 19.98
C SER A 241 32.33 -37.80 20.82
N PHE A 242 31.16 -37.92 20.18
CA PHE A 242 29.85 -37.88 20.82
C PHE A 242 29.41 -39.24 21.37
N GLY A 243 29.69 -40.30 20.62
CA GLY A 243 29.16 -41.65 20.84
C GLY A 243 27.78 -41.90 20.21
N PHE A 244 27.27 -40.97 19.40
CA PHE A 244 25.99 -41.05 18.69
C PHE A 244 26.08 -40.25 17.38
N ASN A 245 25.19 -40.53 16.42
CA ASN A 245 25.18 -39.88 15.11
C ASN A 245 24.34 -38.58 15.10
N TYR A 246 24.62 -37.71 14.12
CA TYR A 246 23.88 -36.45 13.95
C TYR A 246 22.39 -36.67 13.66
N ASP A 247 22.05 -37.72 12.91
CA ASP A 247 20.66 -38.07 12.59
C ASP A 247 19.83 -38.38 13.85
N PHE A 248 20.42 -39.06 14.83
CA PHE A 248 19.79 -39.31 16.13
C PHE A 248 19.64 -38.03 16.93
N LEU A 249 20.65 -37.15 16.91
CA LEU A 249 20.58 -35.86 17.59
C LEU A 249 19.44 -34.99 17.01
N GLU A 250 19.32 -34.92 15.69
CA GLU A 250 18.21 -34.26 15.00
C GLU A 250 16.86 -34.85 15.44
N LEU A 251 16.71 -36.18 15.39
CA LEU A 251 15.50 -36.88 15.84
C LEU A 251 15.19 -36.62 17.33
N TYR A 252 16.20 -36.64 18.19
CA TYR A 252 16.01 -36.48 19.63
C TYR A 252 15.63 -35.05 19.99
N THR A 253 16.22 -34.03 19.34
CA THR A 253 15.78 -32.63 19.53
C THR A 253 14.35 -32.39 19.06
N TYR A 254 13.86 -33.16 18.09
CA TYR A 254 12.44 -33.18 17.74
C TYR A 254 11.59 -33.83 18.85
N TYR A 255 12.00 -35.00 19.33
CA TYR A 255 11.34 -35.71 20.43
C TYR A 255 11.19 -34.83 21.70
N LEU A 256 12.23 -34.09 22.07
CA LEU A 256 12.21 -33.18 23.22
C LEU A 256 11.18 -32.04 23.12
N ASN A 257 10.80 -31.67 21.90
CA ASN A 257 9.81 -30.63 21.62
C ASN A 257 8.37 -31.17 21.46
N LEU A 258 8.17 -32.48 21.57
CA LEU A 258 6.84 -33.09 21.62
C LEU A 258 6.18 -32.87 22.99
N THR A 259 4.85 -32.93 23.03
CA THR A 259 4.09 -33.01 24.28
C THR A 259 4.31 -34.36 24.94
N GLU A 260 4.19 -34.45 26.27
CA GLU A 260 4.40 -35.73 27.00
C GLU A 260 3.58 -36.88 26.42
N TYR A 261 2.29 -36.66 26.14
CA TYR A 261 1.43 -37.65 25.46
C TYR A 261 2.00 -38.16 24.11
N LYS A 262 2.61 -37.27 23.31
CA LYS A 262 3.19 -37.65 22.01
C LYS A 262 4.53 -38.35 22.18
N LYS A 263 5.27 -38.07 23.26
CA LYS A 263 6.49 -38.78 23.60
C LYS A 263 6.17 -40.22 24.00
N GLU A 264 5.19 -40.41 24.89
CA GLU A 264 4.72 -41.74 25.31
C GLU A 264 4.29 -42.59 24.12
N LEU A 265 3.40 -42.06 23.27
CA LEU A 265 2.96 -42.75 22.05
C LEU A 265 4.11 -43.11 21.10
N LEU A 266 5.10 -42.23 20.95
CA LEU A 266 6.25 -42.51 20.09
C LEU A 266 7.05 -43.68 20.65
N ILE A 267 7.34 -43.67 21.95
CA ILE A 267 8.11 -44.71 22.63
C ILE A 267 7.36 -46.05 22.63
N GLU A 268 6.06 -46.05 22.92
CA GLU A 268 5.20 -47.25 22.86
C GLU A 268 5.11 -47.83 21.45
N GLY A 269 5.23 -46.99 20.42
CA GLY A 269 5.21 -47.41 19.01
C GLY A 269 6.53 -47.98 18.48
N LEU A 270 7.61 -47.99 19.26
CA LEU A 270 8.90 -48.56 18.85
C LEU A 270 8.95 -50.08 19.07
N ASP A 271 9.48 -50.82 18.09
CA ASP A 271 9.86 -52.20 18.32
C ASP A 271 11.03 -52.31 19.31
N GLN A 272 11.23 -53.50 19.88
CA GLN A 272 12.23 -53.72 20.92
C GLN A 272 13.66 -53.32 20.49
N HIS A 273 14.02 -53.52 19.22
CA HIS A 273 15.36 -53.19 18.73
C HIS A 273 15.53 -51.67 18.58
N SER A 274 14.53 -50.98 18.02
CA SER A 274 14.51 -49.51 17.94
C SER A 274 14.48 -48.84 19.32
N TYR A 275 13.73 -49.38 20.28
CA TYR A 275 13.68 -48.87 21.65
C TYR A 275 15.06 -48.96 22.33
N VAL A 276 15.72 -50.13 22.26
CA VAL A 276 17.06 -50.31 22.84
C VAL A 276 18.06 -49.35 22.20
N ARG A 277 17.98 -49.13 20.88
CA ARG A 277 18.85 -48.16 20.20
C ARG A 277 18.61 -46.73 20.68
N PHE A 278 17.34 -46.33 20.75
CA PHE A 278 16.93 -45.00 21.19
C PHE A 278 17.44 -44.72 22.61
N SER A 279 17.15 -45.61 23.57
CA SER A 279 17.56 -45.44 24.98
C SER A 279 19.08 -45.42 25.17
N ALA A 280 19.83 -46.18 24.37
CA ALA A 280 21.30 -46.17 24.44
C ALA A 280 21.88 -44.81 24.03
N TYR A 281 21.40 -44.22 22.94
CA TYR A 281 21.86 -42.90 22.47
C TYR A 281 21.31 -41.75 23.30
N GLU A 282 20.05 -41.83 23.75
CA GLU A 282 19.45 -40.89 24.69
C GLU A 282 20.33 -40.74 25.94
N LYS A 283 20.75 -41.87 26.55
CA LYS A 283 21.63 -41.84 27.72
C LYS A 283 22.94 -41.09 27.47
N LEU A 284 23.62 -41.39 26.36
CA LEU A 284 24.89 -40.73 26.01
C LEU A 284 24.71 -39.24 25.75
N LEU A 285 23.62 -38.87 25.07
CA LEU A 285 23.30 -37.49 24.75
C LEU A 285 22.93 -36.68 26.01
N ILE A 286 22.13 -37.24 26.92
CA ILE A 286 21.81 -36.62 28.22
C ILE A 286 23.07 -36.45 29.07
N GLU A 287 23.95 -37.46 29.14
CA GLU A 287 25.23 -37.34 29.86
C GLU A 287 26.08 -36.20 29.31
N ARG A 288 26.16 -36.06 27.98
CA ARG A 288 26.89 -34.97 27.32
C ARG A 288 26.23 -33.61 27.58
N HIS A 289 24.91 -33.53 27.41
CA HIS A 289 24.13 -32.33 27.69
C HIS A 289 24.35 -31.85 29.12
N ASN A 290 24.29 -32.75 30.11
CA ASN A 290 24.50 -32.42 31.51
C ASN A 290 25.93 -31.88 31.78
N ARG A 291 26.97 -32.46 31.16
CA ARG A 291 28.34 -31.91 31.26
C ARG A 291 28.44 -30.51 30.65
N ASN A 292 27.75 -30.29 29.52
CA ASN A 292 27.74 -29.01 28.81
C ASN A 292 26.67 -28.04 29.29
N LYS A 293 25.85 -28.39 30.30
CA LYS A 293 24.68 -27.61 30.72
C LYS A 293 25.04 -26.18 31.12
N HIS A 294 26.22 -26.02 31.70
CA HIS A 294 26.83 -24.74 32.05
C HIS A 294 27.01 -23.76 30.87
N LYS A 295 26.92 -24.23 29.61
CA LYS A 295 26.96 -23.39 28.40
C LYS A 295 25.63 -22.72 28.07
N TYR A 296 24.51 -23.22 28.58
CA TYR A 296 23.17 -22.69 28.31
C TYR A 296 22.67 -21.67 29.33
N PHE A 297 23.29 -21.61 30.51
CA PHE A 297 22.90 -20.63 31.54
C PHE A 297 23.39 -19.21 31.26
N VAL A 298 24.22 -19.02 30.23
CA VAL A 298 24.69 -17.71 29.79
C VAL A 298 23.94 -17.37 28.51
N LYS A 299 23.49 -16.12 28.37
CA LYS A 299 22.90 -15.66 27.10
C LYS A 299 23.87 -15.95 25.95
N PRO A 300 23.35 -16.32 24.76
CA PRO A 300 24.22 -16.57 23.62
C PRO A 300 25.14 -15.37 23.34
N GLN A 301 26.41 -15.64 23.06
CA GLN A 301 27.44 -14.60 22.96
C GLN A 301 27.36 -13.80 21.64
N GLY A 302 26.78 -14.39 20.59
CA GLY A 302 26.52 -13.75 19.30
C GLY A 302 25.04 -13.68 18.96
N LEU A 303 24.67 -12.78 18.04
CA LEU A 303 23.31 -12.66 17.52
C LEU A 303 22.99 -13.82 16.57
N HIS A 304 21.94 -14.56 16.86
CA HIS A 304 21.50 -15.70 16.04
C HIS A 304 20.57 -15.24 14.92
N PHE A 305 20.96 -15.48 13.66
CA PHE A 305 20.22 -15.02 12.47
C PHE A 305 19.15 -16.00 12.00
N ASP A 306 18.37 -16.55 12.91
CA ASP A 306 17.56 -17.73 12.62
C ASP A 306 16.35 -17.45 11.71
N VAL A 307 16.18 -18.30 10.68
CA VAL A 307 15.03 -18.41 9.79
C VAL A 307 14.14 -19.60 10.20
N TYR A 308 14.75 -20.68 10.70
CA TYR A 308 14.05 -21.83 11.28
C TYR A 308 14.17 -21.82 12.81
N ARG A 309 13.33 -22.60 13.49
CA ARG A 309 13.32 -22.64 14.96
C ARG A 309 14.61 -23.32 15.46
N LYS A 310 15.42 -22.58 16.23
CA LYS A 310 16.61 -23.14 16.91
C LYS A 310 16.28 -23.81 18.24
N SER A 311 15.26 -23.34 18.96
CA SER A 311 15.03 -23.74 20.36
C SER A 311 14.74 -25.22 20.57
N VAL A 312 15.16 -25.72 21.73
CA VAL A 312 14.99 -27.10 22.20
C VAL A 312 14.76 -27.06 23.70
N THR A 313 13.76 -27.81 24.18
CA THR A 313 13.49 -27.95 25.62
C THR A 313 14.77 -28.37 26.37
N GLY A 314 15.17 -27.58 27.38
CA GLY A 314 16.38 -27.81 28.18
C GLY A 314 17.68 -27.32 27.55
N GLY A 315 17.66 -26.81 26.32
CA GLY A 315 18.80 -26.31 25.57
C GLY A 315 18.71 -24.81 25.25
N TRP A 316 19.06 -24.42 24.01
CA TRP A 316 18.84 -23.05 23.53
C TRP A 316 17.36 -22.67 23.60
N LEU A 317 17.10 -21.44 24.08
CA LEU A 317 15.79 -20.82 24.11
C LEU A 317 15.66 -19.81 22.95
N ASP A 318 14.43 -19.43 22.60
CA ASP A 318 14.21 -18.34 21.65
C ASP A 318 14.31 -16.98 22.36
N ASP A 319 14.80 -15.96 21.66
CA ASP A 319 15.08 -14.62 22.19
C ASP A 319 13.82 -13.72 22.28
N VAL A 320 12.66 -14.24 22.72
CA VAL A 320 11.37 -13.51 22.65
C VAL A 320 10.82 -13.19 24.04
N ASP A 321 10.26 -11.97 24.16
CA ASP A 321 9.46 -11.48 25.28
C ASP A 321 8.43 -12.51 25.76
N GLU A 322 8.22 -12.55 27.07
CA GLU A 322 7.28 -13.46 27.74
C GLU A 322 5.91 -13.47 27.02
N LYS A 323 5.41 -14.68 26.74
CA LYS A 323 4.09 -14.89 26.15
C LYS A 323 3.05 -14.05 26.89
N LYS A 324 2.39 -13.12 26.19
CA LYS A 324 1.16 -12.53 26.72
C LYS A 324 0.12 -13.66 26.84
N PRO A 325 -0.45 -13.90 28.03
CA PRO A 325 -1.49 -14.92 28.17
C PRO A 325 -2.68 -14.56 27.26
N VAL A 326 -3.28 -15.58 26.63
CA VAL A 326 -4.51 -15.43 25.85
C VAL A 326 -5.56 -14.80 26.76
N ASN A 327 -6.07 -13.63 26.40
CA ASN A 327 -7.16 -13.01 27.15
C ASN A 327 -8.46 -13.77 26.87
N LEU A 328 -8.71 -14.82 27.66
CA LEU A 328 -9.87 -15.70 27.50
C LEU A 328 -11.20 -14.98 27.70
N SER A 329 -11.22 -13.78 28.29
CA SER A 329 -12.44 -12.97 28.49
C SER A 329 -13.08 -12.50 27.18
N LEU A 330 -12.33 -12.51 26.06
CA LEU A 330 -12.85 -12.15 24.73
C LEU A 330 -13.62 -13.31 24.04
N PHE A 331 -13.56 -14.53 24.59
CA PHE A 331 -14.24 -15.69 24.01
C PHE A 331 -15.53 -16.00 24.77
N GLN A 332 -16.66 -15.83 24.09
CA GLN A 332 -17.99 -16.07 24.66
C GLN A 332 -18.36 -17.55 24.57
N ASN A 333 -18.93 -18.08 25.67
CA ASN A 333 -19.45 -19.45 25.79
C ASN A 333 -18.49 -20.50 25.22
N LEU A 334 -17.28 -20.57 25.81
CA LEU A 334 -16.28 -21.55 25.45
C LEU A 334 -16.80 -22.97 25.72
N PHE A 335 -16.80 -23.82 24.70
CA PHE A 335 -17.18 -25.23 24.83
C PHE A 335 -16.09 -26.16 24.28
N VAL A 336 -16.09 -27.39 24.79
CA VAL A 336 -15.18 -28.46 24.33
C VAL A 336 -15.77 -29.08 23.06
N PHE A 337 -14.97 -29.12 21.99
CA PHE A 337 -15.40 -29.73 20.73
C PHE A 337 -15.52 -31.25 20.87
N ASP A 338 -16.68 -31.81 20.50
CA ASP A 338 -16.89 -33.26 20.54
C ASP A 338 -16.15 -33.97 19.40
N GLU A 339 -15.07 -34.69 19.75
CA GLU A 339 -14.25 -35.41 18.77
C GLU A 339 -14.99 -36.59 18.11
N SER A 340 -16.13 -37.04 18.65
CA SER A 340 -16.98 -38.05 17.99
C SER A 340 -17.44 -37.60 16.58
N PHE A 341 -17.47 -36.28 16.35
CA PHE A 341 -17.70 -35.66 15.06
C PHE A 341 -16.81 -36.24 13.96
N PHE A 342 -15.52 -36.44 14.23
CA PHE A 342 -14.56 -36.86 13.20
C PHE A 342 -14.83 -38.28 12.70
N LYS A 343 -15.33 -39.17 13.57
CA LYS A 343 -15.69 -40.54 13.18
C LYS A 343 -16.97 -40.58 12.33
N LYS A 344 -17.89 -39.64 12.55
CA LYS A 344 -19.23 -39.69 11.98
C LYS A 344 -19.40 -38.83 10.73
N TYR A 345 -18.79 -37.65 10.68
CA TYR A 345 -19.07 -36.66 9.64
C TYR A 345 -17.84 -36.30 8.79
N TRP A 346 -16.61 -36.43 9.30
CA TRP A 346 -15.40 -35.99 8.59
C TRP A 346 -14.99 -36.98 7.50
N ASN A 347 -15.01 -36.55 6.23
CA ASN A 347 -14.67 -37.41 5.09
C ASN A 347 -13.43 -36.89 4.35
N LYS A 348 -12.30 -37.61 4.43
CA LYS A 348 -11.04 -37.18 3.81
C LYS A 348 -11.03 -37.33 2.26
N SER A 349 -11.95 -38.09 1.65
CA SER A 349 -11.81 -38.55 0.25
C SER A 349 -12.71 -37.88 -0.79
N THR A 350 -13.79 -37.18 -0.39
CA THR A 350 -14.88 -36.79 -1.31
C THR A 350 -14.84 -35.36 -1.79
N VAL A 351 -13.91 -34.53 -1.32
CA VAL A 351 -13.91 -33.08 -1.57
C VAL A 351 -12.61 -32.66 -2.23
N SER A 352 -12.69 -31.96 -3.34
CA SER A 352 -11.54 -31.41 -4.07
C SER A 352 -11.63 -29.89 -4.10
N PRO A 353 -11.18 -29.19 -3.04
CA PRO A 353 -11.37 -27.76 -2.94
C PRO A 353 -10.68 -27.01 -4.07
N GLN A 354 -11.28 -25.90 -4.51
CA GLN A 354 -10.71 -25.04 -5.56
C GLN A 354 -10.76 -23.58 -5.12
N SER A 355 -9.64 -22.87 -5.25
CA SER A 355 -9.60 -21.43 -4.98
C SER A 355 -10.03 -20.60 -6.18
N HIS A 356 -10.71 -19.50 -5.90
CA HIS A 356 -11.08 -18.48 -6.87
C HIS A 356 -10.86 -17.09 -6.24
N THR A 357 -9.91 -16.35 -6.79
CA THR A 357 -9.62 -14.97 -6.37
C THR A 357 -10.82 -14.07 -6.67
N ILE A 358 -11.32 -13.37 -5.66
CA ILE A 358 -12.39 -12.37 -5.81
C ILE A 358 -11.75 -11.02 -6.11
N CYS A 359 -10.77 -10.65 -5.31
CA CYS A 359 -9.96 -9.43 -5.46
C CYS A 359 -8.59 -9.66 -4.77
N PRO A 360 -7.66 -8.70 -4.82
CA PRO A 360 -6.33 -8.85 -4.23
C PRO A 360 -6.42 -9.23 -2.75
N TYR A 361 -5.71 -10.30 -2.37
CA TYR A 361 -5.71 -10.94 -1.05
C TYR A 361 -7.01 -11.62 -0.61
N VAL A 362 -8.14 -11.41 -1.30
CA VAL A 362 -9.43 -12.01 -0.95
C VAL A 362 -9.81 -13.09 -1.97
N PHE A 363 -10.00 -14.31 -1.49
CA PHE A 363 -10.34 -15.43 -2.36
C PHE A 363 -11.33 -16.37 -1.69
N LYS A 364 -12.09 -17.06 -2.52
CA LYS A 364 -13.07 -18.07 -2.11
C LYS A 364 -12.48 -19.45 -2.35
N ILE A 365 -12.69 -20.37 -1.43
CA ILE A 365 -12.43 -21.80 -1.62
C ILE A 365 -13.78 -22.48 -1.80
N LYS A 366 -14.03 -22.98 -3.01
CA LYS A 366 -15.18 -23.84 -3.31
C LYS A 366 -14.95 -25.21 -2.72
N ASP A 367 -16.03 -25.84 -2.26
CA ASP A 367 -16.01 -27.16 -1.64
C ASP A 367 -14.92 -27.26 -0.56
N ALA A 368 -14.88 -26.30 0.38
CA ALA A 368 -13.96 -26.37 1.52
C ALA A 368 -14.40 -27.46 2.53
N LEU A 369 -15.72 -27.64 2.65
CA LEU A 369 -16.41 -28.64 3.46
C LEU A 369 -17.47 -29.37 2.62
N SER A 370 -17.68 -30.65 2.90
CA SER A 370 -18.80 -31.42 2.34
C SER A 370 -20.12 -31.11 3.07
N MET A 371 -21.25 -31.45 2.45
CA MET A 371 -22.58 -31.30 3.07
C MET A 371 -22.74 -32.07 4.39
N SER A 372 -22.15 -33.26 4.50
CA SER A 372 -22.15 -34.05 5.75
C SER A 372 -21.39 -33.33 6.87
N GLU A 373 -20.29 -32.67 6.53
CA GLU A 373 -19.48 -31.91 7.49
C GLU A 373 -20.20 -30.64 7.94
N THR A 374 -20.85 -29.90 7.02
CA THR A 374 -21.64 -28.71 7.36
C THR A 374 -22.82 -29.05 8.27
N GLU A 375 -23.54 -30.14 7.99
CA GLU A 375 -24.62 -30.65 8.83
C GLU A 375 -24.12 -31.00 10.24
N GLY A 376 -22.99 -31.71 10.34
CA GLY A 376 -22.39 -32.06 11.62
C GLY A 376 -21.99 -30.82 12.44
N PHE A 377 -21.40 -29.80 11.80
CA PHE A 377 -21.07 -28.55 12.48
C PHE A 377 -22.30 -27.78 12.97
N LEU A 378 -23.37 -27.71 12.17
CA LEU A 378 -24.63 -27.10 12.58
C LEU A 378 -25.24 -27.81 13.78
N ARG A 379 -25.19 -29.14 13.79
CA ARG A 379 -25.70 -29.95 14.91
C ARG A 379 -24.93 -29.68 16.20
N ILE A 380 -23.60 -29.63 16.14
CA ILE A 380 -22.77 -29.28 17.30
C ILE A 380 -23.17 -27.90 17.80
N PHE A 381 -23.23 -26.90 16.91
CA PHE A 381 -23.52 -25.52 17.28
C PHE A 381 -24.89 -25.37 17.95
N ASN A 382 -25.94 -26.01 17.42
CA ASN A 382 -27.29 -25.95 17.97
C ASN A 382 -27.42 -26.60 19.36
N GLN A 383 -26.45 -27.42 19.79
CA GLN A 383 -26.44 -28.05 21.11
C GLN A 383 -25.66 -27.25 22.15
N GLN A 384 -24.93 -26.20 21.75
CA GLN A 384 -24.10 -25.42 22.68
C GLN A 384 -24.89 -24.29 23.33
N LYS A 385 -24.40 -23.86 24.49
CA LYS A 385 -24.85 -22.60 25.09
C LYS A 385 -24.35 -21.43 24.24
N THR A 386 -25.23 -20.52 23.88
CA THR A 386 -24.92 -19.35 23.04
C THR A 386 -25.24 -18.04 23.75
N SER A 387 -24.60 -16.96 23.32
CA SER A 387 -24.89 -15.59 23.74
C SER A 387 -25.27 -14.74 22.53
N TYR A 388 -26.14 -13.76 22.76
CA TYR A 388 -26.47 -12.77 21.75
C TYR A 388 -25.37 -11.70 21.65
N ALA A 389 -25.11 -11.28 20.42
CA ALA A 389 -24.22 -10.18 20.07
C ALA A 389 -24.94 -9.17 19.16
N GLY A 390 -24.58 -7.91 19.35
CA GLY A 390 -25.08 -6.77 18.58
C GLY A 390 -24.50 -6.73 17.17
N ASN A 391 -24.85 -5.67 16.43
CA ASN A 391 -24.39 -5.47 15.05
C ASN A 391 -22.90 -5.12 14.95
N ASP A 392 -22.28 -4.72 16.06
CA ASP A 392 -20.83 -4.53 16.26
C ASP A 392 -20.12 -5.85 16.63
N GLY A 393 -20.88 -6.92 16.86
CA GLY A 393 -20.36 -8.21 17.28
C GLY A 393 -19.98 -8.32 18.77
N TYR A 394 -20.22 -7.28 19.57
CA TYR A 394 -20.04 -7.31 21.02
C TYR A 394 -21.28 -7.91 21.71
N PRO A 395 -21.13 -8.53 22.90
CA PRO A 395 -22.26 -9.15 23.58
C PRO A 395 -23.36 -8.13 23.87
N SER A 396 -24.61 -8.47 23.52
CA SER A 396 -25.77 -7.59 23.67
C SER A 396 -27.03 -8.41 23.90
N VAL A 397 -27.90 -7.95 24.81
CA VAL A 397 -29.15 -8.64 25.16
C VAL A 397 -30.16 -8.60 24.01
N ASP A 398 -30.19 -7.50 23.25
CA ASP A 398 -31.08 -7.29 22.09
C ASP A 398 -30.42 -7.70 20.75
N GLY A 399 -29.28 -8.38 20.83
CA GLY A 399 -28.50 -8.80 19.66
C GLY A 399 -29.25 -9.81 18.78
N LYS A 400 -28.88 -9.86 17.49
CA LYS A 400 -29.44 -10.83 16.52
C LYS A 400 -28.41 -11.84 16.00
N GLN A 401 -27.24 -11.88 16.63
CA GLN A 401 -26.18 -12.82 16.32
C GLN A 401 -25.96 -13.75 17.50
N LEU A 402 -26.18 -15.05 17.35
CA LEU A 402 -25.78 -16.04 18.36
C LEU A 402 -24.32 -16.42 18.14
N ARG A 403 -23.54 -16.44 19.22
CA ARG A 403 -22.12 -16.79 19.20
C ARG A 403 -21.78 -17.89 20.19
N ALA A 404 -20.90 -18.79 19.78
CA ALA A 404 -20.21 -19.76 20.62
C ALA A 404 -18.77 -19.95 20.13
N THR A 405 -17.86 -20.26 21.05
CA THR A 405 -16.43 -20.45 20.72
C THR A 405 -15.98 -21.82 21.17
N THR A 406 -15.13 -22.48 20.39
CA THR A 406 -14.42 -23.68 20.84
C THR A 406 -12.92 -23.58 20.61
N TYR A 407 -12.17 -24.32 21.41
CA TYR A 407 -10.75 -24.58 21.21
C TYR A 407 -10.58 -26.04 20.80
N SER A 408 -10.14 -26.30 19.56
CA SER A 408 -9.98 -27.64 19.01
C SER A 408 -8.71 -27.77 18.15
N PRO A 409 -7.59 -28.23 18.73
CA PRO A 409 -6.37 -28.53 17.99
C PRO A 409 -6.55 -29.63 16.93
N GLY A 410 -7.42 -30.61 17.20
CA GLY A 410 -7.76 -31.68 16.26
C GLY A 410 -8.42 -31.13 14.99
N LEU A 411 -9.42 -30.26 15.14
CA LEU A 411 -10.08 -29.62 14.00
C LEU A 411 -9.12 -28.72 13.21
N ALA A 412 -8.28 -27.93 13.89
CA ALA A 412 -7.27 -27.10 13.25
C ALA A 412 -6.26 -27.93 12.44
N THR A 413 -5.84 -29.09 12.95
CA THR A 413 -4.94 -30.00 12.23
C THR A 413 -5.58 -30.51 10.95
N LEU A 414 -6.83 -30.98 11.02
CA LEU A 414 -7.55 -31.54 9.88
C LEU A 414 -7.87 -30.48 8.80
N LEU A 415 -8.25 -29.27 9.20
CA LEU A 415 -8.43 -28.15 8.26
C LEU A 415 -7.11 -27.72 7.64
N SER A 416 -6.01 -27.75 8.40
CA SER A 416 -4.67 -27.47 7.86
C SER A 416 -4.27 -28.51 6.82
N GLU A 417 -4.45 -29.81 7.08
CA GLU A 417 -4.20 -30.87 6.09
C GLU A 417 -4.95 -30.64 4.77
N ARG A 418 -6.18 -30.12 4.83
CA ARG A 418 -7.04 -29.93 3.66
C ARG A 418 -6.82 -28.61 2.91
N LEU A 419 -6.57 -27.51 3.63
CA LEU A 419 -6.70 -26.16 3.06
C LEU A 419 -5.42 -25.32 3.12
N ILE A 420 -4.38 -25.76 3.84
CA ILE A 420 -3.20 -24.90 4.07
C ILE A 420 -2.42 -24.59 2.78
N SER A 421 -2.54 -25.43 1.75
CA SER A 421 -1.89 -25.24 0.45
C SER A 421 -2.42 -24.03 -0.34
N PHE A 422 -3.57 -23.47 0.02
CA PHE A 422 -4.11 -22.27 -0.62
C PHE A 422 -3.50 -20.97 -0.08
N PHE A 423 -2.68 -21.06 0.97
CA PHE A 423 -2.04 -19.91 1.61
C PHE A 423 -0.57 -19.83 1.21
N GLU A 424 -0.06 -18.61 1.09
CA GLU A 424 1.36 -18.40 0.87
C GLU A 424 2.13 -18.87 2.12
N TYR A 425 3.06 -19.79 1.89
CA TYR A 425 3.83 -20.40 2.98
C TYR A 425 4.75 -19.37 3.67
N TYR A 426 5.14 -18.32 2.95
CA TYR A 426 5.83 -17.16 3.50
C TYR A 426 5.15 -15.87 3.05
N LEU A 427 5.00 -14.92 3.97
CA LEU A 427 4.46 -13.59 3.69
C LEU A 427 5.47 -12.51 4.09
N TYR A 428 5.59 -11.51 3.23
CA TYR A 428 6.40 -10.32 3.47
C TYR A 428 5.47 -9.14 3.74
N ASP A 429 5.53 -8.56 4.94
CA ASP A 429 4.79 -7.35 5.28
C ASP A 429 5.69 -6.11 5.08
N ASP A 430 5.31 -5.22 4.16
CA ASP A 430 5.99 -3.94 3.90
C ASP A 430 5.41 -2.76 4.73
N GLY A 431 4.39 -3.01 5.54
CA GLY A 431 3.66 -2.03 6.33
C GLY A 431 2.47 -1.36 5.62
N TYR A 432 2.20 -1.70 4.35
CA TYR A 432 1.06 -1.19 3.57
C TYR A 432 0.09 -2.29 3.14
N GLN A 433 0.52 -3.55 3.20
CA GLN A 433 -0.37 -4.67 2.96
C GLN A 433 -1.45 -4.76 4.04
N PRO A 434 -2.66 -5.25 3.72
CA PRO A 434 -3.74 -5.39 4.69
C PRO A 434 -3.54 -6.55 5.69
N ILE A 435 -2.30 -6.94 5.98
CA ILE A 435 -1.93 -7.96 6.97
C ILE A 435 -1.37 -7.28 8.22
N ASP A 436 -1.75 -7.76 9.40
CA ASP A 436 -1.38 -7.14 10.69
C ASP A 436 0.04 -7.52 11.16
N GLY A 437 1.00 -7.57 10.24
CA GLY A 437 2.29 -8.26 10.42
C GLY A 437 3.45 -7.39 10.92
N GLY A 438 3.26 -6.08 11.06
CA GLY A 438 4.33 -5.14 11.40
C GLY A 438 5.31 -4.89 10.25
N LYS A 439 5.65 -3.61 10.03
CA LYS A 439 6.50 -3.13 8.93
C LYS A 439 7.79 -3.97 8.79
N ASN A 440 8.07 -4.42 7.57
CA ASN A 440 9.27 -5.17 7.20
C ASN A 440 9.41 -6.51 7.95
N THR A 441 8.34 -7.28 8.11
CA THR A 441 8.37 -8.58 8.80
C THR A 441 8.17 -9.74 7.82
N ILE A 442 8.87 -10.86 8.06
CA ILE A 442 8.66 -12.12 7.33
C ILE A 442 7.89 -13.08 8.24
N TRP A 443 6.83 -13.65 7.70
CA TRP A 443 5.91 -14.53 8.38
C TRP A 443 5.91 -15.90 7.70
N ARG A 444 5.97 -16.98 8.48
CA ARG A 444 5.88 -18.36 8.00
C ARG A 444 4.55 -18.97 8.39
N LEU A 445 3.85 -19.55 7.44
CA LEU A 445 2.58 -20.23 7.65
C LEU A 445 2.73 -21.40 8.63
N LYS A 446 1.88 -21.45 9.66
CA LYS A 446 1.84 -22.55 10.64
C LYS A 446 0.64 -23.46 10.48
N GLY A 447 -0.52 -22.92 10.14
CA GLY A 447 -1.76 -23.67 10.12
C GLY A 447 -2.95 -22.83 10.54
N PHE A 448 -4.07 -23.50 10.79
CA PHE A 448 -5.23 -22.90 11.43
C PHE A 448 -4.98 -22.67 12.92
N SER A 449 -5.53 -21.56 13.44
CA SER A 449 -5.71 -21.35 14.87
C SER A 449 -6.61 -22.43 15.45
N PRO A 450 -6.32 -22.93 16.66
CA PRO A 450 -7.21 -23.88 17.35
C PRO A 450 -8.51 -23.22 17.83
N PHE A 451 -8.64 -21.89 17.75
CA PHE A 451 -9.86 -21.18 18.13
C PHE A 451 -10.82 -21.05 16.94
N PHE A 452 -12.06 -21.52 17.14
CA PHE A 452 -13.13 -21.44 16.15
C PHE A 452 -14.33 -20.72 16.75
N ARG A 453 -14.87 -19.75 16.02
CA ARG A 453 -16.06 -18.99 16.42
C ARG A 453 -17.23 -19.36 15.53
N PHE A 454 -18.25 -19.95 16.13
CA PHE A 454 -19.53 -20.25 15.49
C PHE A 454 -20.45 -19.03 15.60
N ILE A 455 -21.04 -18.62 14.49
CA ILE A 455 -21.88 -17.43 14.41
C ILE A 455 -23.16 -17.75 13.63
N MET A 456 -24.31 -17.53 14.25
CA MET A 456 -25.63 -17.65 13.61
C MET A 456 -26.30 -16.27 13.56
N HIS A 457 -26.61 -15.78 12.38
CA HIS A 457 -27.39 -14.56 12.21
C HIS A 457 -28.86 -14.93 12.05
N GLU A 458 -29.70 -14.41 12.94
CA GLU A 458 -31.14 -14.55 12.86
C GLU A 458 -31.73 -13.65 11.77
N PRO A 459 -33.01 -13.84 11.38
CA PRO A 459 -33.69 -12.91 10.49
C PRO A 459 -33.60 -11.45 10.99
N GLY A 460 -33.09 -10.59 10.12
CA GLY A 460 -32.79 -9.18 10.37
C GLY A 460 -31.45 -8.92 11.05
N GLY A 461 -30.62 -9.94 11.31
CA GLY A 461 -29.26 -9.76 11.81
C GLY A 461 -28.30 -9.28 10.73
N GLU A 462 -27.37 -8.42 11.11
CA GLU A 462 -26.33 -7.82 10.25
C GLU A 462 -25.05 -7.62 11.06
N LEU A 463 -23.94 -7.30 10.39
CA LEU A 463 -22.65 -6.99 11.01
C LEU A 463 -22.06 -5.76 10.32
N ILE A 464 -21.85 -4.68 11.06
CA ILE A 464 -21.36 -3.39 10.53
C ILE A 464 -19.95 -3.51 9.93
N GLY A 465 -19.50 -2.45 9.24
CA GLY A 465 -18.15 -2.41 8.67
C GLY A 465 -17.08 -2.43 9.76
N HIS A 466 -16.27 -3.47 9.82
CA HIS A 466 -15.25 -3.65 10.87
C HIS A 466 -13.96 -4.28 10.30
N TYR A 467 -12.94 -4.33 11.15
CA TYR A 467 -11.71 -5.10 10.92
C TYR A 467 -11.65 -6.28 11.89
N ASP A 468 -11.02 -7.35 11.45
CA ASP A 468 -10.78 -8.47 12.35
C ASP A 468 -9.55 -8.21 13.22
N GLU A 469 -9.68 -8.44 14.52
CA GLU A 469 -8.54 -8.51 15.41
C GLU A 469 -7.83 -9.85 15.28
N GLY A 470 -6.50 -9.79 15.24
CA GLY A 470 -5.63 -10.96 15.24
C GLY A 470 -5.12 -11.32 16.64
N TYR A 471 -4.94 -12.61 16.87
CA TYR A 471 -4.16 -13.15 17.98
C TYR A 471 -2.67 -12.92 17.76
N GLU A 472 -1.91 -12.55 18.79
CA GLU A 472 -0.45 -12.44 18.79
C GLU A 472 0.14 -12.96 20.11
N ASP A 473 1.20 -13.78 20.05
CA ASP A 473 1.91 -14.35 21.22
C ASP A 473 3.41 -14.02 21.26
N GLY A 474 3.79 -12.90 20.65
CA GLY A 474 5.17 -12.45 20.52
C GLY A 474 5.86 -13.06 19.29
N ARG A 475 5.69 -14.38 19.05
CA ARG A 475 6.25 -15.05 17.86
C ARG A 475 5.18 -15.52 16.87
N GLU A 476 4.02 -15.97 17.34
CA GLU A 476 2.92 -16.36 16.45
C GLU A 476 1.89 -15.25 16.36
N LYS A 477 1.35 -15.04 15.17
CA LYS A 477 0.28 -14.09 14.91
C LYS A 477 -0.69 -14.62 13.89
N THR A 478 -1.98 -14.42 14.11
CA THR A 478 -2.97 -14.67 13.05
C THR A 478 -3.04 -13.48 12.10
N LEU A 479 -2.99 -13.74 10.80
CA LEU A 479 -2.97 -12.66 9.79
C LEU A 479 -4.18 -12.67 8.84
N PHE A 480 -4.86 -13.82 8.73
CA PHE A 480 -6.00 -14.03 7.83
C PHE A 480 -7.16 -14.65 8.58
N SER A 481 -8.36 -14.24 8.18
CA SER A 481 -9.62 -14.86 8.56
C SER A 481 -10.08 -15.81 7.47
N VAL A 482 -10.71 -16.90 7.90
CA VAL A 482 -11.40 -17.88 7.06
C VAL A 482 -12.83 -18.02 7.56
N VAL A 483 -13.80 -17.70 6.72
CA VAL A 483 -15.23 -17.79 7.01
C VAL A 483 -15.82 -18.96 6.23
N PHE A 484 -16.12 -20.06 6.93
CA PHE A 484 -16.82 -21.21 6.37
C PHE A 484 -18.33 -20.99 6.42
N TYR A 485 -19.00 -21.12 5.28
CA TYR A 485 -20.45 -21.00 5.20
C TYR A 485 -21.11 -22.35 5.45
N LEU A 486 -21.92 -22.44 6.50
CA LEU A 486 -22.66 -23.67 6.85
C LEU A 486 -24.08 -23.69 6.27
N THR A 487 -24.57 -22.56 5.75
CA THR A 487 -25.91 -22.43 5.16
C THR A 487 -25.86 -21.59 3.90
N THR A 488 -26.68 -21.94 2.91
CA THR A 488 -26.88 -21.12 1.71
C THR A 488 -27.96 -20.07 1.94
N GLN A 489 -27.70 -18.81 1.59
CA GLN A 489 -28.75 -17.77 1.56
C GLN A 489 -29.30 -17.56 0.15
N PRO A 490 -30.59 -17.25 0.00
CA PRO A 490 -31.16 -16.89 -1.29
C PRO A 490 -30.55 -15.59 -1.82
N ILE A 491 -30.34 -15.54 -3.13
CA ILE A 491 -29.86 -14.33 -3.82
C ILE A 491 -30.81 -13.17 -3.55
N GLN A 492 -30.27 -11.96 -3.30
CA GLN A 492 -31.03 -10.73 -3.03
C GLN A 492 -31.90 -10.76 -1.76
N LYS A 493 -31.68 -11.73 -0.87
CA LYS A 493 -32.34 -11.79 0.45
C LYS A 493 -31.39 -11.44 1.59
N GLY A 494 -30.22 -10.85 1.32
CA GLY A 494 -29.33 -10.37 2.38
C GLY A 494 -28.51 -11.47 3.03
N GLY A 495 -27.69 -11.10 4.02
CA GLY A 495 -26.75 -12.02 4.66
C GLY A 495 -25.47 -12.29 3.86
N GLU A 496 -25.20 -11.50 2.82
CA GLU A 496 -23.95 -11.56 2.07
C GLU A 496 -22.79 -11.00 2.88
N THR A 497 -21.60 -11.60 2.76
CA THR A 497 -20.37 -10.95 3.24
C THR A 497 -19.95 -9.90 2.22
N VAL A 498 -19.70 -8.67 2.66
CA VAL A 498 -19.29 -7.56 1.81
C VAL A 498 -17.88 -7.11 2.13
N ILE A 499 -17.08 -6.86 1.10
CA ILE A 499 -15.77 -6.21 1.20
C ILE A 499 -15.97 -4.72 0.98
N LEU A 500 -15.51 -3.90 1.92
CA LEU A 500 -15.76 -2.46 1.97
C LEU A 500 -14.51 -1.67 1.57
N LEU A 501 -14.74 -0.47 1.02
CA LEU A 501 -13.68 0.48 0.70
C LEU A 501 -13.07 1.03 1.98
N ASP A 502 -11.79 0.74 2.21
CA ASP A 502 -11.02 1.42 3.24
C ASP A 502 -10.44 2.75 2.70
N LYS A 503 -10.87 3.85 3.30
CA LYS A 503 -10.47 5.22 2.96
C LYS A 503 -9.05 5.57 3.43
N GLU A 504 -8.50 4.82 4.40
CA GLU A 504 -7.16 5.06 4.97
C GLU A 504 -6.11 4.06 4.44
N ARG A 505 -6.44 3.22 3.46
CA ARG A 505 -5.55 2.15 2.95
C ARG A 505 -4.21 2.61 2.38
N ASN A 506 -4.10 3.87 1.94
CA ASN A 506 -2.83 4.45 1.44
C ASN A 506 -1.91 4.90 2.57
N MET A 507 -2.40 4.94 3.81
CA MET A 507 -1.59 5.21 4.98
C MET A 507 -0.89 3.92 5.44
N PRO A 508 0.33 4.03 6.00
CA PRO A 508 0.96 2.90 6.69
C PRO A 508 0.02 2.31 7.74
N LEU A 509 0.09 1.00 7.95
CA LEU A 509 -0.81 0.30 8.88
C LEU A 509 -0.73 0.82 10.32
N SER A 510 0.44 1.34 10.73
CA SER A 510 0.66 1.99 12.03
C SER A 510 -0.05 3.35 12.18
N GLU A 511 -0.48 3.96 11.08
CA GLU A 511 -1.12 5.29 11.04
C GLU A 511 -2.63 5.18 10.80
N ARG A 512 -3.15 3.99 10.50
CA ARG A 512 -4.58 3.74 10.22
C ARG A 512 -5.41 3.65 11.51
N SER A 513 -6.63 4.14 11.44
CA SER A 513 -7.68 3.90 12.42
C SER A 513 -8.43 2.60 12.10
N PHE A 514 -8.52 1.72 13.08
CA PHE A 514 -9.29 0.46 12.97
C PHE A 514 -10.64 0.55 13.69
N GLN A 515 -11.23 1.74 13.78
CA GLN A 515 -12.57 1.92 14.31
C GLN A 515 -13.62 1.33 13.35
N ASP A 516 -14.65 0.72 13.95
CA ASP A 516 -15.82 0.21 13.24
C ASP A 516 -16.68 1.36 12.70
N ASP A 517 -17.36 1.11 11.59
CA ASP A 517 -18.34 2.03 11.02
C ASP A 517 -19.66 1.97 11.78
N GLU A 518 -20.44 3.05 11.74
CA GLU A 518 -21.79 3.09 12.31
C GLU A 518 -22.79 2.21 11.52
N ASP A 519 -22.59 2.08 10.19
CA ASP A 519 -23.43 1.31 9.28
C ASP A 519 -22.63 0.70 8.10
N ILE A 520 -23.32 0.05 7.15
CA ILE A 520 -22.71 -0.40 5.87
C ILE A 520 -23.13 0.56 4.75
N PRO A 521 -22.25 1.47 4.30
CA PRO A 521 -22.58 2.37 3.21
C PRO A 521 -22.64 1.60 1.89
N VAL A 522 -23.81 1.53 1.26
CA VAL A 522 -24.02 0.81 -0.02
C VAL A 522 -23.03 1.25 -1.10
N HIS A 523 -22.63 2.52 -1.09
CA HIS A 523 -21.68 3.07 -2.06
C HIS A 523 -20.23 2.63 -1.84
N ASP A 524 -19.88 2.15 -0.63
CA ASP A 524 -18.54 1.72 -0.26
C ASP A 524 -18.35 0.20 -0.40
N ILE A 525 -19.40 -0.55 -0.80
CA ILE A 525 -19.29 -1.98 -1.12
C ILE A 525 -18.49 -2.15 -2.42
N LEU A 526 -17.32 -2.79 -2.32
CA LEU A 526 -16.46 -3.13 -3.46
C LEU A 526 -16.86 -4.48 -4.06
N HIS A 527 -17.06 -5.49 -3.20
CA HIS A 527 -17.42 -6.84 -3.63
C HIS A 527 -18.45 -7.44 -2.67
N THR A 528 -19.38 -8.22 -3.23
CA THR A 528 -20.39 -8.98 -2.48
C THR A 528 -20.16 -10.47 -2.67
N VAL A 529 -20.07 -11.21 -1.57
CA VAL A 529 -19.83 -12.65 -1.56
C VAL A 529 -21.07 -13.38 -1.05
N LEU A 530 -21.69 -14.15 -1.94
CA LEU A 530 -22.86 -14.96 -1.59
C LEU A 530 -22.45 -16.13 -0.67
N PRO A 531 -23.14 -16.31 0.47
CA PRO A 531 -22.93 -17.44 1.36
C PRO A 531 -23.53 -18.68 0.71
N ILE A 532 -22.66 -19.61 0.34
CA ILE A 532 -23.03 -20.90 -0.24
C ILE A 532 -22.46 -21.96 0.68
N GLU A 533 -23.32 -22.86 1.14
CA GLU A 533 -22.94 -23.95 2.03
C GLU A 533 -21.74 -24.74 1.49
N GLY A 534 -20.80 -25.07 2.38
CA GLY A 534 -19.59 -25.82 2.06
C GLY A 534 -18.45 -24.96 1.52
N HIS A 535 -18.71 -23.73 1.08
CA HIS A 535 -17.67 -22.81 0.62
C HIS A 535 -17.02 -22.05 1.78
N ALA A 536 -15.78 -21.58 1.58
CA ALA A 536 -15.09 -20.70 2.51
C ALA A 536 -14.65 -19.40 1.82
N LEU A 537 -14.67 -18.29 2.56
CA LEU A 537 -14.10 -17.01 2.15
C LEU A 537 -12.85 -16.73 2.98
N VAL A 538 -11.76 -16.31 2.33
CA VAL A 538 -10.47 -16.01 2.95
C VAL A 538 -10.11 -14.56 2.70
N PHE A 539 -9.70 -13.82 3.73
CA PHE A 539 -9.20 -12.45 3.63
C PHE A 539 -8.28 -12.08 4.80
N PRO A 540 -7.33 -11.14 4.60
CA PRO A 540 -6.51 -10.57 5.66
C PRO A 540 -7.30 -9.85 6.76
N HIS A 541 -6.79 -9.84 7.99
CA HIS A 541 -7.44 -9.20 9.14
C HIS A 541 -7.69 -7.69 8.97
N ARG A 542 -6.83 -6.98 8.21
CA ARG A 542 -6.97 -5.53 7.98
C ARG A 542 -7.67 -5.19 6.65
N ILE A 543 -8.47 -6.12 6.12
CA ILE A 543 -9.50 -5.85 5.11
C ILE A 543 -10.80 -5.46 5.83
N LYS A 544 -11.32 -4.27 5.50
CA LYS A 544 -12.60 -3.80 6.03
C LYS A 544 -13.74 -4.59 5.40
N HIS A 545 -14.62 -5.15 6.24
CA HIS A 545 -15.70 -6.02 5.76
C HIS A 545 -16.92 -5.98 6.68
N GLY A 546 -18.04 -6.54 6.23
CA GLY A 546 -19.30 -6.60 6.99
C GLY A 546 -20.23 -7.69 6.48
N VAL A 547 -21.43 -7.76 7.05
CA VAL A 547 -22.51 -8.68 6.63
C VAL A 547 -23.80 -7.89 6.46
N THR A 548 -24.38 -7.95 5.27
CA THR A 548 -25.66 -7.28 4.98
C THR A 548 -26.79 -7.89 5.81
N LYS A 549 -27.81 -7.09 6.09
CA LYS A 549 -29.00 -7.53 6.84
C LYS A 549 -29.65 -8.76 6.22
N ASN A 550 -29.76 -9.83 7.00
CA ASN A 550 -30.42 -11.06 6.57
C ASN A 550 -31.94 -10.86 6.45
N LEU A 551 -32.46 -10.71 5.24
CA LEU A 551 -33.90 -10.58 4.96
C LEU A 551 -34.56 -11.94 4.68
N ALA A 552 -33.81 -13.04 4.70
CA ALA A 552 -34.35 -14.38 4.56
C ALA A 552 -35.00 -14.83 5.87
N THR A 553 -35.98 -15.72 5.76
CA THR A 553 -36.56 -16.42 6.91
C THR A 553 -35.61 -17.47 7.48
N LYS A 554 -34.62 -17.92 6.69
CA LYS A 554 -33.59 -18.88 7.10
C LYS A 554 -32.48 -18.16 7.86
N LYS A 555 -31.92 -18.83 8.88
CA LYS A 555 -30.75 -18.35 9.61
C LYS A 555 -29.49 -18.47 8.75
N ARG A 556 -28.52 -17.57 8.95
CA ARG A 556 -27.19 -17.62 8.31
C ARG A 556 -26.15 -18.11 9.31
N ALA A 557 -25.65 -19.32 9.12
CA ALA A 557 -24.63 -19.92 9.98
C ALA A 557 -23.25 -19.90 9.31
N VAL A 558 -22.23 -19.48 10.07
CA VAL A 558 -20.83 -19.52 9.66
C VAL A 558 -19.91 -19.98 10.79
N ILE A 559 -18.73 -20.47 10.41
CA ILE A 559 -17.59 -20.64 11.32
C ILE A 559 -16.52 -19.65 10.87
N ARG A 560 -16.09 -18.76 11.78
CA ARG A 560 -14.86 -18.00 11.59
C ARG A 560 -13.70 -18.75 12.25
N ALA A 561 -12.63 -18.92 11.49
CA ALA A 561 -11.33 -19.38 11.95
C ALA A 561 -10.25 -18.40 11.49
N ASP A 562 -9.06 -18.48 12.07
CA ASP A 562 -7.93 -17.66 11.66
C ASP A 562 -6.73 -18.52 11.26
N ILE A 563 -5.84 -17.97 10.44
CA ILE A 563 -4.58 -18.63 10.04
C ILE A 563 -3.43 -18.05 10.83
N ILE A 564 -2.71 -18.92 11.52
CA ILE A 564 -1.52 -18.59 12.28
C ILE A 564 -0.30 -18.57 11.35
N TYR A 565 0.47 -17.51 11.50
CA TYR A 565 1.81 -17.36 10.99
C TYR A 565 2.80 -17.19 12.14
N GLU A 566 3.99 -17.72 11.98
CA GLU A 566 5.12 -17.55 12.89
C GLU A 566 6.08 -16.52 12.32
N ARG A 567 6.47 -15.55 13.13
CA ARG A 567 7.45 -14.55 12.79
C ARG A 567 8.84 -15.18 12.64
N LEU A 568 9.49 -14.89 11.52
CA LEU A 568 10.87 -15.31 11.24
C LEU A 568 11.83 -14.12 11.39
N GLY A 569 12.56 -14.07 12.50
CA GLY A 569 13.62 -13.10 12.77
C GLY A 569 13.25 -12.01 13.80
N PRO A 570 14.26 -11.31 14.36
CA PRO A 570 14.05 -10.31 15.41
C PRO A 570 13.23 -9.12 14.90
N CYS A 571 12.28 -8.69 15.75
CA CYS A 571 11.66 -7.38 15.68
C CYS A 571 12.73 -6.33 15.98
N TYR A 572 13.01 -5.43 15.04
CA TYR A 572 13.38 -4.09 15.47
C TYR A 572 12.10 -3.38 15.84
N CYS A 573 11.64 -3.66 17.05
CA CYS A 573 10.48 -2.99 17.60
C CYS A 573 10.87 -1.54 17.81
N SER A 574 10.34 -0.65 16.96
CA SER A 574 10.26 0.78 17.29
C SER A 574 9.13 0.94 18.30
N THR A 575 9.33 0.46 19.52
CA THR A 575 8.44 0.81 20.62
C THR A 575 8.88 2.17 21.15
N GLN A 576 8.18 3.20 20.72
CA GLN A 576 7.62 4.29 21.54
C GLN A 576 7.23 5.44 20.61
N GLU A 577 5.94 5.60 20.33
CA GLU A 577 5.40 6.90 19.94
C GLU A 577 4.28 7.27 20.92
N ASN A 578 4.55 8.34 21.65
CA ASN A 578 3.67 8.95 22.62
C ASN A 578 2.48 9.61 21.91
N ASN A 579 1.30 9.45 22.50
CA ASN A 579 0.13 10.28 22.24
C ASN A 579 0.45 11.77 22.49
N ARG A 580 0.17 12.62 21.50
CA ARG A 580 -0.62 13.87 21.58
C ARG A 580 -0.47 14.72 20.31
N THR A 581 -1.55 15.40 19.92
CA THR A 581 -1.62 16.46 18.88
C THR A 581 -1.97 17.82 19.52
N PRO A 582 -1.80 18.99 18.83
CA PRO A 582 -1.01 19.27 17.62
C PRO A 582 -0.16 20.58 17.66
N GLN A 583 1.01 20.58 17.00
CA GLN A 583 1.55 21.65 16.15
C GLN A 583 2.75 21.10 15.33
N LYS A 584 2.67 21.09 13.98
CA LYS A 584 3.63 20.39 13.09
C LYS A 584 5.03 21.00 13.12
N THR A 585 5.96 20.37 13.84
CA THR A 585 7.40 20.68 13.81
C THR A 585 8.13 19.83 12.77
N ILE A 586 9.38 20.16 12.40
CA ILE A 586 10.23 19.30 11.53
C ILE A 586 10.35 17.87 12.07
N LEU A 587 10.17 17.68 13.39
CA LEU A 587 10.16 16.36 14.03
C LEU A 587 8.94 15.51 13.62
N GLU A 588 7.89 16.13 13.10
CA GLU A 588 6.66 15.49 12.64
C GLU A 588 6.64 15.29 11.10
N ASP A 589 7.59 15.86 10.36
CA ASP A 589 7.69 15.67 8.90
C ASP A 589 8.44 14.37 8.56
N LYS A 590 7.68 13.32 8.25
CA LYS A 590 8.19 11.97 8.01
C LYS A 590 9.01 11.80 6.72
N PHE A 591 9.01 12.77 5.81
CA PHE A 591 9.90 12.76 4.64
C PHE A 591 11.27 13.33 5.01
N TYR A 592 11.29 14.45 5.74
CA TYR A 592 12.52 15.16 6.05
C TYR A 592 13.20 14.76 7.35
N LEU A 593 12.48 14.13 8.30
CA LEU A 593 12.98 13.81 9.64
C LEU A 593 14.32 13.06 9.63
N ALA A 594 14.42 12.00 8.84
CA ALA A 594 15.63 11.18 8.77
C ALA A 594 16.83 12.00 8.28
N TYR A 595 16.61 12.84 7.27
CA TYR A 595 17.66 13.71 6.74
C TYR A 595 18.03 14.83 7.72
N TYR A 596 17.05 15.39 8.43
CA TYR A 596 17.30 16.38 9.48
C TYR A 596 18.12 15.80 10.62
N LEU A 597 17.76 14.63 11.15
CA LEU A 597 18.47 14.00 12.27
C LEU A 597 19.92 13.65 11.92
N GLN A 598 20.20 13.36 10.65
CA GLN A 598 21.56 13.04 10.19
C GLN A 598 22.42 14.28 9.94
N THR A 599 21.80 15.40 9.56
CA THR A 599 22.54 16.60 9.15
C THR A 599 22.52 17.72 10.18
N LEU A 600 21.49 17.74 11.03
CA LEU A 600 21.14 18.79 11.98
C LEU A 600 21.23 20.21 11.37
N SER A 601 21.00 20.31 10.05
CA SER A 601 21.26 21.52 9.27
C SER A 601 19.99 21.97 8.54
N GLN A 602 19.50 23.14 8.94
CA GLN A 602 18.37 23.78 8.25
C GLN A 602 18.72 24.18 6.82
N GLU A 603 19.96 24.60 6.55
CA GLU A 603 20.41 24.93 5.20
C GLU A 603 20.33 23.73 4.26
N ARG A 604 20.74 22.56 4.73
CA ARG A 604 20.63 21.30 3.97
C ARG A 604 19.18 20.89 3.75
N LEU A 605 18.31 21.09 4.75
CA LEU A 605 16.87 20.86 4.59
C LEU A 605 16.27 21.75 3.51
N ARG A 606 16.57 23.06 3.53
CA ARG A 606 16.13 24.00 2.50
C ARG A 606 16.64 23.59 1.12
N ALA A 607 17.90 23.14 1.01
CA ALA A 607 18.45 22.61 -0.23
C ALA A 607 17.73 21.34 -0.71
N ALA A 608 17.21 20.51 0.19
CA ALA A 608 16.39 19.34 -0.13
C ALA A 608 14.93 19.69 -0.48
N GLY A 609 14.57 20.97 -0.50
CA GLY A 609 13.24 21.45 -0.87
C GLY A 609 12.27 21.61 0.31
N TYR A 610 12.76 21.55 1.56
CA TYR A 610 11.95 21.87 2.74
C TYR A 610 11.75 23.38 2.85
N ILE A 611 10.51 23.79 3.06
CA ILE A 611 10.11 25.18 3.24
C ILE A 611 9.68 25.37 4.69
N GLU A 612 10.43 26.20 5.41
CA GLU A 612 10.11 26.57 6.79
C GLU A 612 8.82 27.38 6.87
N ASN A 613 7.99 27.09 7.87
CA ASN A 613 6.69 27.72 8.09
C ASN A 613 5.71 27.59 6.89
N ALA A 614 5.88 26.57 6.05
CA ALA A 614 4.92 26.24 5.00
C ALA A 614 3.51 26.06 5.59
N SER A 615 2.48 26.51 4.86
CA SER A 615 1.10 26.36 5.33
C SER A 615 0.73 24.87 5.41
N VAL A 616 0.38 24.38 6.60
CA VAL A 616 -0.03 22.99 6.82
C VAL A 616 -1.46 22.83 6.32
N SER A 617 -1.68 21.89 5.39
CA SER A 617 -3.03 21.47 4.97
C SER A 617 -3.89 21.10 6.21
N HIS A 618 -4.85 21.96 6.56
CA HIS A 618 -5.70 21.80 7.74
C HIS A 618 -6.75 20.68 7.56
N ASP A 619 -6.78 19.74 8.52
CA ASP A 619 -7.88 18.79 8.81
C ASP A 619 -8.36 17.95 7.62
N GLU A 620 -7.55 16.95 7.23
CA GLU A 620 -7.74 16.04 6.08
C GLU A 620 -9.14 15.39 6.04
N LYS A 621 -9.72 15.05 7.19
CA LYS A 621 -11.03 14.38 7.28
C LYS A 621 -12.20 15.26 6.80
N LYS A 622 -12.11 16.59 6.92
CA LYS A 622 -13.21 17.53 6.59
C LYS A 622 -13.10 18.22 5.23
N GLN A 623 -11.96 18.11 4.53
CA GLN A 623 -11.77 18.69 3.20
C GLN A 623 -12.22 17.78 2.04
N THR A 624 -12.70 16.57 2.35
CA THR A 624 -12.99 15.52 1.35
C THR A 624 -14.07 15.93 0.35
N GLN A 625 -15.18 16.54 0.77
CA GLN A 625 -16.33 16.89 -0.08
C GLN A 625 -16.07 18.09 -1.02
N TRP A 626 -14.90 18.73 -0.93
CA TRP A 626 -14.51 19.90 -1.71
C TRP A 626 -13.72 19.58 -2.99
N SER A 627 -12.95 18.48 -3.01
CA SER A 627 -11.96 18.19 -4.05
C SER A 627 -12.53 17.83 -5.43
N ILE A 628 -11.81 18.23 -6.48
CA ILE A 628 -12.15 18.05 -7.90
C ILE A 628 -11.04 17.35 -8.72
N LEU A 629 -10.33 16.37 -8.14
CA LEU A 629 -9.23 15.66 -8.80
C LEU A 629 -9.64 15.04 -10.18
N PRO A 630 -8.96 15.38 -11.31
CA PRO A 630 -9.40 14.96 -12.65
C PRO A 630 -8.99 13.52 -13.00
N LEU A 631 -9.73 12.55 -12.47
CA LEU A 631 -9.39 11.11 -12.54
C LEU A 631 -9.78 10.37 -13.83
N LEU A 632 -10.39 11.04 -14.81
CA LEU A 632 -10.89 10.38 -16.03
C LEU A 632 -9.85 9.54 -16.79
N LYS A 633 -8.55 9.86 -16.69
CA LYS A 633 -7.47 9.08 -17.32
C LYS A 633 -6.97 7.89 -16.49
N ILE A 634 -7.26 7.84 -15.19
CA ILE A 634 -6.82 6.77 -14.28
C ILE A 634 -7.82 5.59 -14.27
N GLY A 635 -9.07 5.82 -14.68
CA GLY A 635 -10.16 4.83 -14.57
C GLY A 635 -10.21 3.70 -15.61
N LYS A 636 -9.50 3.78 -16.74
CA LYS A 636 -9.51 2.69 -17.74
C LYS A 636 -8.71 1.46 -17.30
N GLU A 637 -7.71 1.63 -16.45
CA GLU A 637 -6.77 0.55 -16.09
C GLU A 637 -7.16 -0.20 -14.80
N LEU A 638 -8.07 0.34 -13.97
CA LEU A 638 -8.31 -0.18 -12.63
C LEU A 638 -9.05 -1.52 -12.56
N HIS A 639 -9.94 -1.80 -13.51
CA HIS A 639 -10.75 -3.04 -13.49
C HIS A 639 -9.90 -4.29 -13.76
N ASP A 640 -8.92 -4.19 -14.66
CA ASP A 640 -7.98 -5.28 -14.95
C ASP A 640 -6.97 -5.46 -13.81
N VAL A 641 -6.57 -4.34 -13.21
CA VAL A 641 -5.57 -4.26 -12.14
C VAL A 641 -6.06 -4.82 -10.80
N GLN A 642 -7.37 -4.79 -10.53
CA GLN A 642 -7.94 -5.46 -9.35
C GLN A 642 -7.70 -6.99 -9.35
N THR A 643 -7.27 -7.60 -10.45
CA THR A 643 -6.97 -9.04 -10.46
C THR A 643 -5.49 -9.35 -10.25
N GLU A 644 -4.60 -8.36 -10.42
CA GLU A 644 -3.15 -8.53 -10.32
C GLU A 644 -2.61 -8.06 -8.95
N LYS A 645 -1.76 -8.85 -8.29
CA LYS A 645 -1.05 -8.45 -7.05
C LYS A 645 0.12 -7.48 -7.32
N LYS A 646 -0.06 -6.46 -8.17
CA LYS A 646 1.00 -5.48 -8.49
C LYS A 646 0.85 -4.21 -7.67
N GLU A 647 1.97 -3.62 -7.27
CA GLU A 647 2.00 -2.32 -6.59
C GLU A 647 1.51 -1.21 -7.54
N LEU A 648 0.51 -0.44 -7.10
CA LEU A 648 -0.12 0.61 -7.92
C LEU A 648 0.54 1.95 -7.67
N ILE A 649 0.98 2.60 -8.74
CA ILE A 649 1.70 3.86 -8.67
C ILE A 649 1.02 4.95 -9.48
N VAL A 650 0.92 6.15 -8.90
CA VAL A 650 0.64 7.39 -9.62
C VAL A 650 1.87 8.29 -9.60
N LEU A 651 2.25 8.83 -10.75
CA LEU A 651 3.37 9.77 -10.82
C LEU A 651 2.91 11.19 -10.49
N LEU A 652 3.74 11.95 -9.79
CA LEU A 652 3.49 13.36 -9.49
C LEU A 652 4.74 14.18 -9.82
N SER A 653 4.57 15.35 -10.41
CA SER A 653 5.63 16.35 -10.54
C SER A 653 5.08 17.72 -10.22
N THR A 654 5.75 18.51 -9.39
CA THR A 654 5.35 19.90 -9.09
C THR A 654 6.29 20.91 -9.73
N GLY A 655 5.80 22.14 -9.95
CA GLY A 655 6.64 23.21 -10.49
C GLY A 655 5.86 24.30 -11.21
N GLY A 656 6.56 25.12 -11.99
CA GLY A 656 5.93 26.28 -12.65
C GLY A 656 5.10 25.94 -13.89
N PHE A 657 5.47 24.86 -14.62
CA PHE A 657 4.80 24.37 -15.83
C PHE A 657 4.33 25.48 -16.80
N TYR A 658 5.25 26.38 -17.15
CA TYR A 658 4.94 27.59 -17.89
C TYR A 658 5.79 27.76 -19.18
N PRO A 659 5.37 27.12 -20.30
CA PRO A 659 4.35 26.08 -20.41
C PRO A 659 4.92 24.66 -20.17
N ILE A 660 4.04 23.65 -20.12
CA ILE A 660 4.44 22.24 -20.25
C ILE A 660 5.04 22.03 -21.66
N HIS A 661 6.05 21.18 -21.77
CA HIS A 661 6.78 20.91 -23.02
C HIS A 661 7.23 19.46 -23.09
N GLN A 662 7.76 19.04 -24.24
CA GLN A 662 8.15 17.64 -24.49
C GLN A 662 9.13 17.08 -23.45
N GLY A 663 10.05 17.90 -22.92
CA GLY A 663 10.92 17.50 -21.80
C GLY A 663 10.16 17.01 -20.55
N HIS A 664 9.03 17.64 -20.19
CA HIS A 664 8.21 17.20 -19.04
C HIS A 664 7.52 15.86 -19.31
N PHE A 665 6.95 15.68 -20.51
CA PHE A 665 6.32 14.41 -20.90
C PHE A 665 7.33 13.27 -21.01
N PHE A 666 8.51 13.54 -21.56
CA PHE A 666 9.61 12.61 -21.62
C PHE A 666 10.01 12.15 -20.22
N MET A 667 10.17 13.10 -19.28
CA MET A 667 10.53 12.83 -17.91
C MET A 667 9.54 11.87 -17.22
N MET A 668 8.24 12.15 -17.32
CA MET A 668 7.20 11.29 -16.77
C MET A 668 7.17 9.91 -17.44
N SER A 669 7.36 9.84 -18.76
CA SER A 669 7.34 8.57 -19.50
C SER A 669 8.53 7.67 -19.16
N LYS A 670 9.70 8.25 -18.91
CA LYS A 670 10.89 7.50 -18.46
C LYS A 670 10.74 7.00 -17.04
N ALA A 671 10.22 7.84 -16.14
CA ALA A 671 9.86 7.42 -14.79
C ALA A 671 8.86 6.25 -14.80
N LYS A 672 7.81 6.34 -15.63
CA LYS A 672 6.84 5.26 -15.83
C LYS A 672 7.52 3.95 -16.24
N LYS A 673 8.32 3.99 -17.31
CA LYS A 673 9.01 2.80 -17.84
C LYS A 673 9.96 2.19 -16.81
N ALA A 674 10.68 3.01 -16.05
CA ALA A 674 11.61 2.53 -15.02
C ALA A 674 10.89 1.75 -13.91
N LEU A 675 9.74 2.23 -13.44
CA LEU A 675 8.94 1.52 -12.43
C LEU A 675 8.28 0.26 -12.99
N GLU A 676 7.78 0.31 -14.23
CA GLU A 676 7.16 -0.86 -14.88
C GLU A 676 8.16 -2.01 -15.11
N LEU A 677 9.43 -1.69 -15.39
CA LEU A 677 10.50 -2.70 -15.48
C LEU A 677 10.81 -3.37 -14.14
N GLU A 678 10.50 -2.74 -13.01
CA GLU A 678 10.61 -3.33 -11.67
C GLU A 678 9.33 -4.07 -11.24
N GLY A 679 8.36 -4.26 -12.14
CA GLY A 679 7.13 -5.00 -11.87
C GLY A 679 6.01 -4.18 -11.22
N LYS A 680 6.18 -2.85 -11.10
CA LYS A 680 5.14 -1.93 -10.58
C LYS A 680 4.18 -1.53 -11.70
N LYS A 681 2.94 -1.17 -11.35
CA LYS A 681 1.92 -0.75 -12.32
C LYS A 681 1.63 0.74 -12.18
N VAL A 682 2.02 1.53 -13.19
CA VAL A 682 1.74 2.97 -13.22
C VAL A 682 0.38 3.22 -13.87
N ILE A 683 -0.61 3.60 -13.06
CA ILE A 683 -2.01 3.78 -13.47
C ILE A 683 -2.33 5.21 -13.96
N GLY A 684 -1.42 6.16 -13.77
CA GLY A 684 -1.58 7.54 -14.21
C GLY A 684 -0.50 8.46 -13.68
N GLY A 685 -0.61 9.75 -13.98
CA GLY A 685 0.24 10.76 -13.37
C GLY A 685 -0.28 12.19 -13.52
N PHE A 686 0.23 13.07 -12.67
CA PHE A 686 -0.20 14.47 -12.57
C PHE A 686 0.99 15.43 -12.62
N PHE A 687 0.79 16.54 -13.32
CA PHE A 687 1.53 17.77 -13.12
C PHE A 687 0.75 18.66 -12.15
N SER A 688 1.39 19.09 -11.06
CA SER A 688 0.82 20.00 -10.06
C SER A 688 1.50 21.37 -10.18
N PRO A 689 0.88 22.36 -10.86
CA PRO A 689 1.44 23.70 -10.91
C PRO A 689 1.50 24.28 -9.50
N SER A 690 2.62 24.93 -9.18
CA SER A 690 2.90 25.36 -7.82
C SER A 690 2.04 26.55 -7.36
N HIS A 691 2.13 26.89 -6.08
CA HIS A 691 1.32 27.90 -5.42
C HIS A 691 1.39 29.28 -6.09
N GLN A 692 0.37 30.12 -5.86
CA GLN A 692 0.18 31.36 -6.63
C GLN A 692 1.38 32.31 -6.58
N ASN A 693 2.00 32.50 -5.40
CA ASN A 693 3.17 33.38 -5.26
C ASN A 693 4.36 32.91 -6.11
N TYR A 694 4.59 31.58 -6.20
CA TYR A 694 5.65 31.03 -7.03
C TYR A 694 5.39 31.27 -8.52
N ILE A 695 4.15 31.04 -8.99
CA ILE A 695 3.82 31.26 -10.41
C ILE A 695 3.86 32.76 -10.75
N ARG A 696 3.34 33.63 -9.87
CA ARG A 696 3.40 35.10 -10.01
C ARG A 696 4.81 35.62 -10.17
N SER A 697 5.76 35.11 -9.38
CA SER A 697 7.17 35.47 -9.53
C SER A 697 7.74 35.16 -10.92
N LYS A 698 7.15 34.20 -11.65
CA LYS A 698 7.53 33.83 -13.02
C LYS A 698 6.74 34.54 -14.13
N PHE A 699 5.66 35.26 -13.79
CA PHE A 699 4.81 35.99 -14.75
C PHE A 699 5.36 37.36 -15.16
N TYR A 700 6.23 37.98 -14.35
CA TYR A 700 6.72 39.37 -14.52
C TYR A 700 7.43 39.70 -15.85
N ALA A 701 7.65 38.71 -16.72
CA ALA A 701 8.31 38.96 -18.00
C ALA A 701 7.38 39.41 -19.15
N LYS A 702 6.07 39.05 -19.18
CA LYS A 702 5.22 39.22 -20.40
C LYS A 702 3.66 39.24 -20.23
N ASN A 703 3.08 39.69 -19.12
CA ASN A 703 1.61 39.86 -18.94
C ASN A 703 0.73 38.63 -19.29
N TYR A 704 0.87 37.49 -18.60
CA TYR A 704 -0.10 36.38 -18.71
C TYR A 704 -1.14 36.48 -17.61
N THR A 705 -2.40 36.23 -17.96
CA THR A 705 -3.50 36.06 -17.00
C THR A 705 -3.50 34.63 -16.43
N GLN A 706 -4.02 34.43 -15.21
CA GLN A 706 -4.24 33.10 -14.63
C GLN A 706 -5.05 32.20 -15.56
N ARG A 707 -6.04 32.78 -16.27
CA ARG A 707 -6.86 32.11 -17.27
C ARG A 707 -6.04 31.49 -18.39
N GLU A 708 -5.18 32.29 -19.04
CA GLU A 708 -4.37 31.82 -20.17
C GLU A 708 -3.40 30.72 -19.76
N HIS A 709 -2.87 30.78 -18.54
CA HIS A 709 -1.99 29.73 -18.03
C HIS A 709 -2.73 28.41 -17.85
N ILE A 710 -3.93 28.42 -17.24
CA ILE A 710 -4.75 27.20 -17.08
C ILE A 710 -5.17 26.63 -18.43
N ASP A 711 -5.55 27.48 -19.40
CA ASP A 711 -5.89 27.05 -20.75
C ASP A 711 -4.71 26.33 -21.44
N LEU A 712 -3.49 26.88 -21.33
CA LEU A 712 -2.29 26.25 -21.89
C LEU A 712 -1.93 24.93 -21.22
N LEU A 713 -2.08 24.87 -19.90
CA LEU A 713 -1.92 23.65 -19.12
C LEU A 713 -2.91 22.58 -19.63
N ALA A 714 -4.21 22.89 -19.64
CA ALA A 714 -5.25 21.97 -20.07
C ALA A 714 -5.05 21.47 -21.51
N GLN A 715 -4.71 22.36 -22.45
CA GLN A 715 -4.40 22.01 -23.84
C GLN A 715 -3.21 21.05 -23.95
N SER A 716 -2.18 21.23 -23.11
CA SER A 716 -0.98 20.39 -23.13
C SER A 716 -1.29 18.93 -22.79
N VAL A 717 -2.26 18.67 -21.91
CA VAL A 717 -2.62 17.31 -21.49
C VAL A 717 -3.89 16.77 -22.15
N ALA A 718 -4.66 17.58 -22.88
CA ALA A 718 -5.97 17.20 -23.40
C ALA A 718 -5.99 15.84 -24.11
N ASN A 719 -5.02 15.61 -25.01
CA ASN A 719 -4.90 14.38 -25.79
C ASN A 719 -3.87 13.38 -25.23
N HIS A 720 -3.25 13.68 -24.08
CA HIS A 720 -2.26 12.77 -23.50
C HIS A 720 -2.94 11.55 -22.85
N PRO A 721 -2.49 10.31 -23.10
CA PRO A 721 -3.23 9.11 -22.72
C PRO A 721 -3.40 8.86 -21.22
N TRP A 722 -2.41 9.23 -20.39
CA TRP A 722 -2.38 8.85 -18.96
C TRP A 722 -1.88 9.95 -18.00
N LEU A 723 -1.58 11.16 -18.52
CA LEU A 723 -1.09 12.28 -17.71
C LEU A 723 -2.11 13.39 -17.65
N ASP A 724 -2.23 14.02 -16.50
CA ASP A 724 -3.14 15.12 -16.24
C ASP A 724 -2.52 16.27 -15.47
N ILE A 725 -3.33 17.30 -15.24
CA ILE A 725 -2.99 18.42 -14.37
C ILE A 725 -3.87 18.41 -13.14
N TRP A 726 -3.29 18.66 -11.99
CA TRP A 726 -4.03 18.85 -10.76
C TRP A 726 -3.78 20.27 -10.25
N LEU A 727 -4.83 21.11 -10.28
CA LEU A 727 -4.73 22.54 -10.02
C LEU A 727 -4.80 22.91 -8.53
N TRP A 728 -4.91 21.94 -7.62
CA TRP A 728 -5.11 22.18 -6.20
C TRP A 728 -4.01 23.05 -5.58
N GLU A 729 -2.74 22.68 -5.80
CA GLU A 729 -1.59 23.45 -5.29
C GLU A 729 -1.64 24.89 -5.80
N TYR A 730 -1.93 25.10 -7.08
CA TYR A 730 -1.98 26.42 -7.69
C TYR A 730 -3.18 27.27 -7.25
N LEU A 731 -4.37 26.68 -7.16
CA LEU A 731 -5.60 27.43 -6.92
C LEU A 731 -5.86 27.66 -5.43
N GLU A 732 -5.57 26.68 -4.59
CA GLU A 732 -5.98 26.71 -3.18
C GLU A 732 -4.87 27.17 -2.23
N ASN A 733 -3.63 27.30 -2.71
CA ASN A 733 -2.51 27.72 -1.88
C ASN A 733 -1.89 29.01 -2.44
N LYS A 734 -1.94 30.08 -1.63
CA LYS A 734 -1.26 31.35 -1.94
C LYS A 734 0.23 31.25 -1.57
N GLU A 735 0.48 30.78 -0.36
CA GLU A 735 1.80 30.64 0.25
C GLU A 735 2.50 29.33 -0.13
N PRO A 736 3.84 29.28 0.03
CA PRO A 736 4.60 28.07 -0.21
C PRO A 736 4.14 26.87 0.61
N ILE A 737 3.98 25.73 -0.06
CA ILE A 737 3.76 24.42 0.56
C ILE A 737 4.88 23.45 0.17
N ASN A 738 5.18 22.49 1.04
CA ASN A 738 6.16 21.47 0.71
C ASN A 738 5.59 20.53 -0.36
N PHE A 739 6.41 20.11 -1.34
CA PHE A 739 5.99 19.11 -2.32
C PHE A 739 5.61 17.77 -1.66
N THR A 740 6.14 17.49 -0.46
CA THR A 740 5.79 16.30 0.34
C THR A 740 4.36 16.37 0.86
N ASP A 741 3.86 17.56 1.21
CA ASP A 741 2.45 17.75 1.55
C ASP A 741 1.54 17.56 0.33
N VAL A 742 2.00 17.93 -0.88
CA VAL A 742 1.30 17.66 -2.14
C VAL A 742 1.21 16.15 -2.42
N ILE A 743 2.27 15.39 -2.13
CA ILE A 743 2.27 13.93 -2.23
C ILE A 743 1.23 13.33 -1.29
N ILE A 744 1.29 13.69 0.01
CA ILE A 744 0.36 13.17 1.03
C ILE A 744 -1.08 13.48 0.65
N ARG A 745 -1.36 14.71 0.21
CA ARG A 745 -2.69 15.10 -0.23
C ARG A 745 -3.15 14.27 -1.42
N LEU A 746 -2.30 14.07 -2.43
CA LEU A 746 -2.66 13.27 -3.59
C LEU A 746 -2.93 11.79 -3.21
N GLU A 747 -2.11 11.21 -2.33
CA GLU A 747 -2.34 9.84 -1.81
C GLU A 747 -3.72 9.72 -1.16
N PHE A 748 -4.11 10.71 -0.36
CA PHE A 748 -5.42 10.77 0.27
C PHE A 748 -6.57 10.91 -0.74
N GLU A 749 -6.44 11.82 -1.72
CA GLU A 749 -7.44 12.02 -2.78
C GLU A 749 -7.63 10.77 -3.64
N LEU A 750 -6.53 10.07 -3.97
CA LEU A 750 -6.57 8.80 -4.69
C LEU A 750 -7.28 7.73 -3.85
N ALA A 751 -7.02 7.65 -2.54
CA ALA A 751 -7.69 6.70 -1.66
C ALA A 751 -9.21 6.91 -1.66
N LYS A 752 -9.65 8.17 -1.58
CA LYS A 752 -11.08 8.50 -1.57
C LYS A 752 -11.78 8.10 -2.85
N HIS A 753 -11.22 8.47 -3.99
CA HIS A 753 -11.94 8.42 -5.25
C HIS A 753 -11.74 7.11 -6.04
N LEU A 754 -10.64 6.40 -5.80
CA LEU A 754 -10.39 5.13 -6.46
C LEU A 754 -11.00 3.99 -5.64
N LYS A 755 -11.84 3.18 -6.28
CA LYS A 755 -12.44 1.99 -5.65
C LYS A 755 -11.51 0.79 -5.82
N THR A 756 -10.49 0.69 -4.98
CA THR A 756 -9.50 -0.40 -5.01
C THR A 756 -9.30 -0.99 -3.62
N THR A 757 -8.95 -2.26 -3.53
CA THR A 757 -8.48 -2.87 -2.27
C THR A 757 -6.98 -2.68 -2.04
N LEU A 758 -6.20 -2.46 -3.11
CA LEU A 758 -4.77 -2.15 -3.02
C LEU A 758 -4.53 -0.67 -2.74
N PRO A 759 -3.46 -0.34 -1.98
CA PRO A 759 -2.99 1.02 -1.88
C PRO A 759 -2.42 1.51 -3.23
N VAL A 760 -2.61 2.79 -3.51
CA VAL A 760 -2.02 3.51 -4.63
C VAL A 760 -0.98 4.46 -4.07
N LYS A 761 0.31 4.16 -4.28
CA LYS A 761 1.42 4.98 -3.80
C LYS A 761 1.74 6.08 -4.82
N VAL A 762 2.23 7.22 -4.35
CA VAL A 762 2.65 8.32 -5.23
C VAL A 762 4.17 8.32 -5.37
N ALA A 763 4.65 8.36 -6.62
CA ALA A 763 6.07 8.51 -6.93
C ALA A 763 6.33 9.91 -7.49
N TYR A 764 7.21 10.65 -6.83
CA TYR A 764 7.52 12.03 -7.15
C TYR A 764 8.65 12.12 -8.18
N VAL A 765 8.42 12.83 -9.27
CA VAL A 765 9.31 12.93 -10.43
C VAL A 765 9.83 14.35 -10.57
N PHE A 766 11.15 14.50 -10.59
CA PHE A 766 11.81 15.80 -10.66
C PHE A 766 13.10 15.74 -11.51
N GLY A 767 13.56 16.91 -11.95
CA GLY A 767 14.78 17.05 -12.74
C GLY A 767 16.04 17.14 -11.89
N GLY A 768 17.18 16.85 -12.50
CA GLY A 768 18.50 16.89 -11.86
C GLY A 768 18.91 18.26 -11.34
N ASP A 769 18.28 19.34 -11.83
CA ASP A 769 18.40 20.68 -11.24
C ASP A 769 17.92 20.75 -9.78
N ASN A 770 17.02 19.84 -9.39
CA ASN A 770 16.56 19.66 -8.02
C ASN A 770 17.01 18.32 -7.44
N ALA A 771 18.18 17.80 -7.84
CA ALA A 771 18.63 16.47 -7.45
C ALA A 771 18.61 16.26 -5.92
N THR A 772 18.90 17.31 -5.14
CA THR A 772 18.86 17.33 -3.68
C THR A 772 17.48 17.01 -3.10
N PHE A 773 16.38 17.14 -3.84
CA PHE A 773 15.05 16.72 -3.37
C PHE A 773 15.00 15.21 -3.09
N SER A 774 15.94 14.43 -3.64
CA SER A 774 16.11 13.00 -3.35
C SER A 774 16.29 12.73 -1.85
N TYR A 775 16.86 13.67 -1.07
CA TYR A 775 17.05 13.49 0.38
C TYR A 775 15.73 13.46 1.17
N ALA A 776 14.63 14.00 0.63
CA ALA A 776 13.32 13.88 1.24
C ALA A 776 12.78 12.43 1.24
N PHE A 777 13.36 11.55 0.43
CA PHE A 777 12.87 10.19 0.21
C PHE A 777 13.72 9.11 0.89
N LEU A 778 14.58 9.48 1.85
CA LEU A 778 15.48 8.50 2.50
C LEU A 778 14.72 7.39 3.24
N GLU A 779 13.58 7.69 3.85
CA GLU A 779 12.80 6.74 4.65
C GLU A 779 11.31 6.62 4.24
N ARG A 780 10.75 7.61 3.53
CA ARG A 780 9.34 7.64 3.10
C ARG A 780 9.20 8.06 1.65
N GLY A 781 8.21 7.46 0.97
CA GLY A 781 7.83 7.80 -0.41
C GLY A 781 8.81 7.29 -1.47
N THR A 782 8.52 7.61 -2.73
CA THR A 782 9.36 7.25 -3.88
C THR A 782 9.78 8.50 -4.64
N GLY A 783 11.08 8.70 -4.84
CA GLY A 783 11.65 9.83 -5.57
C GLY A 783 12.32 9.37 -6.87
N ILE A 784 12.05 10.06 -7.98
CA ILE A 784 12.61 9.75 -9.30
C ILE A 784 13.24 11.01 -9.87
N CYS A 785 14.56 11.05 -9.83
CA CYS A 785 15.39 12.14 -10.34
C CYS A 785 15.92 11.80 -11.73
N LEU A 786 15.65 12.66 -12.72
CA LEU A 786 16.15 12.49 -14.08
C LEU A 786 17.25 13.50 -14.40
N SER A 787 18.35 13.03 -14.98
CA SER A 787 19.44 13.92 -15.43
C SER A 787 18.92 14.97 -16.42
N ARG A 788 19.42 16.21 -16.30
CA ARG A 788 19.08 17.33 -17.17
C ARG A 788 20.34 18.07 -17.65
N PRO A 789 20.36 18.54 -18.91
CA PRO A 789 21.38 19.41 -19.44
C PRO A 789 21.64 20.64 -18.56
N GLY A 790 22.88 20.83 -18.13
CA GLY A 790 23.31 21.93 -17.26
C GLY A 790 23.21 21.65 -15.75
N ALA A 791 22.71 20.49 -15.34
CA ALA A 791 22.63 20.07 -13.95
C ALA A 791 23.40 18.76 -13.67
N GLU A 792 24.22 18.30 -14.61
CA GLU A 792 24.94 17.02 -14.54
C GLU A 792 25.84 16.95 -13.32
N LYS A 793 26.53 18.06 -12.98
CA LYS A 793 27.43 18.12 -11.83
C LYS A 793 26.70 17.86 -10.51
N ILE A 794 25.59 18.57 -10.27
CA ILE A 794 24.81 18.40 -9.03
C ILE A 794 24.06 17.06 -9.03
N PHE A 795 23.55 16.62 -10.18
CA PHE A 795 22.92 15.32 -10.35
C PHE A 795 23.90 14.19 -9.99
N ASP A 796 25.11 14.19 -10.56
CA ASP A 796 26.13 13.19 -10.28
C ASP A 796 26.64 13.27 -8.84
N GLN A 797 26.78 14.49 -8.29
CA GLN A 797 27.18 14.68 -6.90
C GLN A 797 26.17 14.05 -5.95
N VAL A 798 24.88 14.36 -6.11
CA VAL A 798 23.81 13.83 -5.25
C VAL A 798 23.62 12.33 -5.49
N ARG A 799 23.58 11.86 -6.74
CA ARG A 799 23.45 10.43 -7.08
C ARG A 799 24.54 9.56 -6.46
N LYS A 800 25.75 10.11 -6.32
CA LYS A 800 26.91 9.42 -5.73
C LYS A 800 26.97 9.55 -4.21
N ASP A 801 26.04 10.29 -3.59
CA ASP A 801 26.01 10.45 -2.14
C ASP A 801 25.77 9.08 -1.46
N PRO A 802 26.64 8.68 -0.51
CA PRO A 802 26.50 7.42 0.23
C PRO A 802 25.17 7.26 0.96
N LEU A 803 24.45 8.35 1.27
CA LEU A 803 23.13 8.31 1.92
C LEU A 803 22.08 7.55 1.11
N PHE A 804 22.23 7.47 -0.21
CA PHE A 804 21.29 6.75 -1.09
C PHE A 804 21.66 5.28 -1.31
N LEU A 805 22.81 4.82 -0.80
CA LEU A 805 23.26 3.47 -1.03
C LEU A 805 22.32 2.45 -0.36
N GLY A 806 21.78 1.53 -1.16
CA GLY A 806 20.85 0.49 -0.71
C GLY A 806 19.38 0.92 -0.66
N LYS A 807 19.07 2.19 -0.97
CA LYS A 807 17.69 2.66 -1.07
C LYS A 807 17.05 2.21 -2.39
N ASN A 808 15.93 1.48 -2.31
CA ASN A 808 15.23 0.91 -3.47
C ASN A 808 14.05 1.77 -3.95
N ASN A 809 13.79 2.88 -3.27
CA ASN A 809 12.69 3.82 -3.51
C ASN A 809 13.16 5.15 -4.14
N ILE A 810 14.46 5.29 -4.41
CA ILE A 810 15.06 6.48 -5.02
C ILE A 810 15.72 6.09 -6.33
N TYR A 811 15.31 6.73 -7.41
CA TYR A 811 15.73 6.39 -8.77
C TYR A 811 16.47 7.57 -9.38
N PHE A 812 17.71 7.33 -9.83
CA PHE A 812 18.46 8.29 -10.63
C PHE A 812 18.58 7.77 -12.06
N LEU A 813 17.85 8.38 -12.99
CA LEU A 813 17.80 7.96 -14.38
C LEU A 813 18.77 8.81 -15.22
N ASN A 814 19.84 8.19 -15.69
CA ASN A 814 20.86 8.83 -16.53
C ASN A 814 20.52 8.68 -18.02
N GLU A 815 19.42 9.28 -18.45
CA GLU A 815 19.00 9.29 -19.84
C GLU A 815 18.87 10.74 -20.30
N GLY A 816 19.61 11.11 -21.36
CA GLY A 816 19.68 12.49 -21.85
C GLY A 816 18.29 13.07 -22.09
N SER A 817 17.95 14.15 -21.37
CA SER A 817 16.71 14.85 -21.61
C SER A 817 16.82 15.65 -22.91
N LEU A 818 15.73 15.75 -23.68
CA LEU A 818 15.64 16.72 -24.75
C LEU A 818 15.84 18.14 -24.18
N ALA A 819 16.81 18.88 -24.70
CA ALA A 819 17.13 20.24 -24.26
C ALA A 819 16.03 21.25 -24.65
N PHE A 820 14.92 21.23 -23.93
CA PHE A 820 13.87 22.23 -24.02
C PHE A 820 13.73 22.90 -22.66
N ALA A 821 14.10 24.18 -22.57
CA ALA A 821 13.77 25.01 -21.42
C ALA A 821 12.46 25.75 -21.70
N SER A 822 11.54 25.76 -20.74
CA SER A 822 10.37 26.64 -20.78
C SER A 822 10.77 28.10 -21.08
N ALA A 823 11.96 28.54 -20.64
CA ALA A 823 12.53 29.85 -20.95
C ALA A 823 12.75 30.14 -22.44
N ALA A 824 13.15 29.14 -23.22
CA ALA A 824 13.38 29.28 -24.65
C ALA A 824 12.06 29.34 -25.43
N ILE A 825 11.03 28.61 -24.98
CA ILE A 825 9.69 28.59 -25.61
C ILE A 825 8.96 29.94 -25.39
N ARG A 826 9.14 30.56 -24.22
CA ARG A 826 8.53 31.88 -23.85
C ARG A 826 8.90 33.05 -24.78
N LYS A 827 9.95 32.94 -25.59
CA LYS A 827 10.31 34.00 -26.54
C LYS A 827 9.40 34.05 -27.78
N LYS A 828 8.67 32.98 -28.12
CA LYS A 828 7.97 32.84 -29.42
C LYS A 828 6.46 33.13 -29.43
N ASN A 829 5.78 33.20 -28.28
CA ASN A 829 4.32 33.43 -28.25
C ASN A 829 3.98 34.82 -27.74
N THR A 830 3.32 35.62 -28.57
CA THR A 830 2.59 36.84 -28.21
C THR A 830 1.11 36.50 -28.12
N PHE A 831 0.50 36.67 -26.95
CA PHE A 831 -0.94 36.54 -26.77
C PHE A 831 -1.57 37.94 -26.81
N SER A 832 -2.67 38.08 -27.53
CA SER A 832 -3.43 39.32 -27.61
C SER A 832 -4.31 39.44 -26.37
N GLU A 833 -4.22 40.55 -25.65
CA GLU A 833 -5.23 40.92 -24.64
C GLU A 833 -6.61 40.83 -25.28
N LYS A 834 -7.51 40.04 -24.70
CA LYS A 834 -8.93 40.10 -25.08
C LYS A 834 -9.47 41.42 -24.55
N ASN A 835 -10.07 42.22 -25.43
CA ASN A 835 -10.78 43.44 -25.06
C ASN A 835 -11.77 43.14 -23.92
N GLY A 836 -11.74 43.95 -22.86
CA GLY A 836 -12.67 43.84 -21.73
C GLY A 836 -14.13 43.97 -22.17
N CYS A 837 -15.00 43.17 -21.55
CA CYS A 837 -16.45 43.26 -21.75
C CYS A 837 -17.01 44.47 -21.00
N LYS A 838 -17.68 45.39 -21.71
CA LYS A 838 -18.29 46.60 -21.10
C LYS A 838 -19.75 46.38 -20.66
N THR A 839 -20.43 45.37 -21.20
CA THR A 839 -21.86 45.15 -21.00
C THR A 839 -22.18 43.67 -20.80
N ILE A 840 -22.83 43.33 -19.68
CA ILE A 840 -23.36 41.99 -19.42
C ILE A 840 -24.89 42.00 -19.55
N HIS A 841 -25.42 41.07 -20.34
CA HIS A 841 -26.84 40.75 -20.40
C HIS A 841 -27.12 39.55 -19.49
N LEU A 842 -27.71 39.81 -18.32
CA LEU A 842 -28.06 38.78 -17.34
C LEU A 842 -29.47 38.24 -17.61
N ARG A 843 -29.57 36.96 -17.96
CA ARG A 843 -30.82 36.29 -18.31
C ARG A 843 -31.46 35.66 -17.08
N GLU A 844 -32.70 36.04 -16.78
CA GLU A 844 -33.40 35.70 -15.52
C GLU A 844 -34.39 34.53 -15.61
N ASP A 845 -34.31 33.70 -16.65
CA ASP A 845 -35.33 32.70 -17.05
C ASP A 845 -36.02 31.95 -15.89
N ASP A 846 -37.36 31.89 -15.93
CA ASP A 846 -38.19 31.29 -14.89
C ASP A 846 -38.23 29.75 -14.91
N LEU A 847 -37.60 29.09 -15.88
CA LEU A 847 -37.62 27.61 -15.99
C LEU A 847 -36.83 26.88 -14.88
N PHE A 848 -36.05 27.62 -14.09
CA PHE A 848 -35.09 27.07 -13.12
C PHE A 848 -35.73 26.22 -12.01
N TYR A 849 -36.99 26.51 -11.65
CA TYR A 849 -37.68 25.88 -10.51
C TYR A 849 -38.61 24.72 -10.89
N GLN A 850 -38.63 24.28 -12.16
CA GLN A 850 -39.64 23.34 -12.67
C GLN A 850 -39.77 22.06 -11.84
N LEU A 851 -38.67 21.53 -11.30
CA LEU A 851 -38.67 20.34 -10.45
C LEU A 851 -39.12 20.59 -9.01
N TRP A 852 -39.02 21.83 -8.52
CA TRP A 852 -39.35 22.22 -7.16
C TRP A 852 -40.83 22.59 -6.96
N LEU A 853 -41.58 22.80 -8.05
CA LEU A 853 -43.03 23.08 -8.02
C LEU A 853 -43.86 22.02 -7.29
N LYS A 854 -43.38 20.77 -7.27
CA LYS A 854 -44.03 19.69 -6.52
C LYS A 854 -43.97 19.86 -4.99
N LYS A 855 -43.12 20.77 -4.51
CA LYS A 855 -42.82 20.96 -3.08
C LYS A 855 -43.05 22.40 -2.61
N LYS A 856 -43.00 23.39 -3.50
CA LYS A 856 -42.96 24.82 -3.18
C LYS A 856 -43.83 25.63 -4.12
N SER A 857 -44.35 26.76 -3.61
CA SER A 857 -45.19 27.67 -4.39
C SER A 857 -44.33 28.43 -5.43
N PRO A 858 -44.85 28.68 -6.65
CA PRO A 858 -44.15 29.49 -7.64
C PRO A 858 -43.79 30.89 -7.12
N GLY A 859 -44.69 31.51 -6.33
CA GLY A 859 -44.49 32.86 -5.79
C GLY A 859 -43.29 32.95 -4.84
N ASP A 860 -43.10 31.96 -3.95
CA ASP A 860 -41.93 31.91 -3.07
C ASP A 860 -40.64 31.75 -3.85
N LEU A 861 -40.64 30.87 -4.87
CA LEU A 861 -39.50 30.59 -5.72
C LEU A 861 -39.09 31.81 -6.56
N ILE A 862 -40.05 32.50 -7.18
CA ILE A 862 -39.80 33.73 -7.97
C ILE A 862 -39.30 34.85 -7.05
N ARG A 863 -39.88 35.02 -5.86
CA ARG A 863 -39.40 36.02 -4.89
C ARG A 863 -37.94 35.76 -4.51
N LYS A 864 -37.59 34.51 -4.19
CA LYS A 864 -36.21 34.11 -3.87
C LYS A 864 -35.27 34.26 -5.08
N LYS A 865 -35.75 33.97 -6.31
CA LYS A 865 -35.00 34.22 -7.56
C LYS A 865 -34.65 35.69 -7.72
N ASN A 866 -35.62 36.58 -7.55
CA ASN A 866 -35.42 38.02 -7.71
C ASN A 866 -34.44 38.56 -6.67
N GLN A 867 -34.53 38.08 -5.43
CA GLN A 867 -33.55 38.39 -4.39
C GLN A 867 -32.13 37.92 -4.81
N PHE A 868 -32.00 36.68 -5.29
CA PHE A 868 -30.72 36.16 -5.77
C PHE A 868 -30.19 36.93 -6.99
N LEU A 869 -31.07 37.33 -7.92
CA LEU A 869 -30.74 38.13 -9.10
C LEU A 869 -30.16 39.50 -8.72
N GLU A 870 -30.80 40.20 -7.77
CA GLU A 870 -30.31 41.48 -7.27
C GLU A 870 -28.94 41.34 -6.59
N GLN A 871 -28.78 40.33 -5.73
CA GLN A 871 -27.51 40.03 -5.08
C GLN A 871 -26.43 39.68 -6.11
N PHE A 872 -26.73 38.81 -7.06
CA PHE A 872 -25.77 38.39 -8.08
C PHE A 872 -25.35 39.55 -8.99
N ALA A 873 -26.29 40.40 -9.41
CA ALA A 873 -25.99 41.61 -10.17
C ALA A 873 -25.09 42.58 -9.37
N HIS A 874 -25.35 42.75 -8.07
CA HIS A 874 -24.49 43.55 -7.20
C HIS A 874 -23.08 42.97 -7.06
N THR A 875 -22.97 41.65 -6.88
CA THR A 875 -21.68 40.94 -6.78
C THR A 875 -20.89 41.06 -8.08
N LEU A 876 -21.53 40.89 -9.25
CA LEU A 876 -20.89 41.11 -10.55
C LEU A 876 -20.42 42.55 -10.71
N LYS A 877 -21.28 43.53 -10.42
CA LYS A 877 -20.90 44.95 -10.52
C LYS A 877 -19.68 45.27 -9.63
N THR A 878 -19.63 44.70 -8.43
CA THR A 878 -18.50 44.87 -7.51
C THR A 878 -17.22 44.23 -8.07
N ALA A 879 -17.30 43.03 -8.63
CA ALA A 879 -16.15 42.34 -9.22
C ALA A 879 -15.55 43.15 -10.40
N TYR A 880 -16.39 43.72 -11.27
CA TYR A 880 -15.96 44.44 -12.48
C TYR A 880 -15.61 45.92 -12.26
N SER A 881 -16.12 46.55 -11.19
CA SER A 881 -15.82 47.95 -10.86
C SER A 881 -14.35 48.25 -10.56
N ARG A 882 -13.52 47.20 -10.40
CA ARG A 882 -12.07 47.31 -10.21
C ARG A 882 -11.28 47.49 -11.51
N GLU A 883 -11.86 47.21 -12.68
CA GLU A 883 -11.15 47.22 -13.98
C GLU A 883 -11.65 48.28 -14.99
N ALA A 884 -12.87 48.80 -14.86
CA ALA A 884 -13.44 49.71 -15.86
C ALA A 884 -14.32 50.81 -15.26
N ASN A 885 -14.11 52.06 -15.68
CA ASN A 885 -14.93 53.23 -15.30
C ASN A 885 -16.35 53.22 -15.93
N GLU A 886 -16.62 52.34 -16.92
CA GLU A 886 -17.91 52.21 -17.60
C GLU A 886 -18.28 50.71 -17.77
N PHE A 887 -18.97 50.13 -16.79
CA PHE A 887 -19.51 48.75 -16.83
C PHE A 887 -21.02 48.75 -16.57
N SER A 888 -21.79 48.07 -17.43
CA SER A 888 -23.26 48.00 -17.32
C SER A 888 -23.79 46.56 -17.29
N ILE A 889 -24.85 46.34 -16.50
CA ILE A 889 -25.60 45.07 -16.46
C ILE A 889 -27.02 45.37 -16.94
N GLN A 890 -27.50 44.62 -17.93
CA GLN A 890 -28.88 44.67 -18.42
C GLN A 890 -29.57 43.34 -18.13
N ILE A 891 -30.74 43.38 -17.50
CA ILE A 891 -31.54 42.18 -17.27
C ILE A 891 -32.36 41.89 -18.53
N LYS A 892 -32.32 40.64 -19.01
CA LYS A 892 -33.04 40.18 -20.20
C LYS A 892 -33.87 38.94 -19.86
N SER A 893 -34.98 38.74 -20.56
CA SER A 893 -35.75 37.50 -20.52
C SER A 893 -35.72 36.81 -21.89
N SER A 894 -35.66 35.48 -21.90
CA SER A 894 -35.68 34.67 -23.14
C SER A 894 -36.89 34.96 -24.02
N SER A 895 -38.06 35.22 -23.42
CA SER A 895 -39.28 35.56 -24.17
C SER A 895 -39.17 36.89 -24.91
N HIS A 896 -38.53 37.89 -24.31
CA HIS A 896 -38.32 39.19 -24.98
C HIS A 896 -37.31 39.05 -26.13
N GLN A 897 -36.23 38.29 -25.92
CA GLN A 897 -35.25 38.01 -26.96
C GLN A 897 -35.84 37.24 -28.15
N ALA A 898 -36.75 36.29 -27.87
CA ALA A 898 -37.54 35.59 -28.91
C ALA A 898 -38.38 36.56 -29.76
N LEU A 899 -39.06 37.51 -29.13
CA LEU A 899 -39.85 38.52 -29.83
C LEU A 899 -38.98 39.47 -30.67
N GLU A 900 -37.80 39.87 -30.19
CA GLU A 900 -36.86 40.72 -30.93
C GLU A 900 -36.37 40.02 -32.21
N ILE A 901 -35.97 38.74 -32.11
CA ILE A 901 -35.46 37.98 -33.26
C ILE A 901 -36.59 37.63 -34.23
N LYS A 902 -37.81 37.32 -33.74
CA LYS A 902 -38.96 37.09 -34.60
C LYS A 902 -39.35 38.34 -35.40
N LYS A 903 -39.12 39.55 -34.87
CA LYS A 903 -39.28 40.80 -35.63
C LYS A 903 -38.23 40.96 -36.74
N LEU A 904 -37.00 40.46 -36.54
CA LEU A 904 -35.94 40.47 -37.56
C LEU A 904 -36.20 39.44 -38.66
N PHE A 905 -36.81 38.31 -38.32
CA PHE A 905 -37.12 37.22 -39.25
C PHE A 905 -38.60 36.81 -39.20
N PRO A 906 -39.52 37.70 -39.63
CA PRO A 906 -40.97 37.48 -39.47
C PRO A 906 -41.46 36.23 -40.20
N ASP A 907 -40.94 35.98 -41.41
CA ASP A 907 -41.39 34.90 -42.30
C ASP A 907 -40.62 33.58 -42.13
N LYS A 908 -39.68 33.50 -41.18
CA LYS A 908 -38.83 32.32 -40.99
C LYS A 908 -39.26 31.52 -39.76
N THR A 909 -39.13 30.19 -39.86
CA THR A 909 -39.25 29.32 -38.68
C THR A 909 -37.95 29.34 -37.89
N ILE A 910 -38.02 29.66 -36.60
CA ILE A 910 -36.84 29.72 -35.75
C ILE A 910 -36.57 28.34 -35.15
N LEU A 911 -35.31 27.91 -35.24
CA LEU A 911 -34.78 26.74 -34.54
C LEU A 911 -33.70 27.22 -33.57
N SER A 912 -33.99 27.19 -32.27
CA SER A 912 -33.00 27.53 -31.24
C SER A 912 -32.13 26.33 -30.87
N VAL A 913 -30.84 26.55 -30.60
CA VAL A 913 -29.95 25.53 -29.98
C VAL A 913 -29.92 25.60 -28.45
N ASP A 914 -30.59 26.59 -27.86
CA ASP A 914 -30.85 26.67 -26.42
C ASP A 914 -32.32 26.30 -26.14
N PRO A 915 -32.61 25.20 -25.42
CA PRO A 915 -33.98 24.79 -25.11
C PRO A 915 -34.75 25.76 -24.21
N CYS A 916 -34.05 26.71 -23.59
CA CYS A 916 -34.65 27.68 -22.70
C CYS A 916 -35.16 28.92 -23.44
N TYR A 917 -34.76 29.06 -24.71
CA TYR A 917 -35.22 30.11 -25.60
C TYR A 917 -36.61 29.76 -26.14
N VAL A 918 -37.54 30.71 -26.18
CA VAL A 918 -38.94 30.44 -26.61
C VAL A 918 -39.06 30.56 -28.14
N ALA A 919 -38.49 29.62 -28.89
CA ALA A 919 -38.66 29.53 -30.36
C ALA A 919 -39.78 28.55 -30.75
N GLU A 920 -40.14 28.52 -32.04
CA GLU A 920 -41.07 27.50 -32.57
C GLU A 920 -40.54 26.07 -32.40
N PHE A 921 -39.22 25.89 -32.52
CA PHE A 921 -38.54 24.62 -32.27
C PHE A 921 -37.22 24.83 -31.54
N ASN A 922 -36.90 23.90 -30.65
CA ASN A 922 -35.66 23.92 -29.89
C ASN A 922 -34.91 22.59 -30.03
N LEU A 923 -33.59 22.66 -30.15
CA LEU A 923 -32.68 21.53 -30.02
C LEU A 923 -31.95 21.59 -28.68
N GLY A 924 -32.20 20.59 -27.83
CA GLY A 924 -31.52 20.39 -26.57
C GLY A 924 -30.11 19.84 -26.75
N VAL A 925 -29.20 20.66 -27.28
CA VAL A 925 -27.78 20.34 -27.43
C VAL A 925 -26.97 20.97 -26.30
N SER A 926 -25.90 20.30 -25.88
CA SER A 926 -24.92 20.91 -24.99
C SER A 926 -23.50 20.47 -25.33
N ARG A 927 -22.55 21.37 -25.04
CA ARG A 927 -21.13 21.03 -24.97
C ARG A 927 -20.92 20.34 -23.63
N TYR A 928 -20.32 19.15 -23.64
CA TYR A 928 -19.95 18.50 -22.38
C TYR A 928 -18.44 18.47 -22.20
N PHE A 929 -18.04 18.66 -20.95
CA PHE A 929 -16.67 18.95 -20.55
C PHE A 929 -16.17 17.92 -19.57
N ARG A 930 -14.87 17.97 -19.35
CA ARG A 930 -14.19 17.15 -18.38
C ARG A 930 -14.37 17.70 -16.96
N PHE A 931 -14.81 16.85 -16.02
CA PHE A 931 -14.86 17.23 -14.60
C PHE A 931 -13.44 17.48 -14.04
N GLY A 932 -13.27 18.55 -13.26
CA GLY A 932 -12.01 18.98 -12.65
C GLY A 932 -11.06 19.79 -13.56
N LEU A 933 -11.27 19.75 -14.89
CA LEU A 933 -10.55 20.55 -15.89
C LEU A 933 -11.53 20.95 -17.02
N PRO A 934 -12.48 21.86 -16.74
CA PRO A 934 -13.57 22.19 -17.64
C PRO A 934 -13.10 22.89 -18.92
N GLU A 935 -11.84 23.25 -19.06
CA GLU A 935 -11.23 23.79 -20.28
C GLU A 935 -11.16 22.72 -21.39
N ILE A 936 -11.13 21.45 -21.01
CA ILE A 936 -11.12 20.31 -21.94
C ILE A 936 -12.56 19.96 -22.33
N LYS A 937 -12.97 20.39 -23.53
CA LYS A 937 -14.21 19.97 -24.17
C LYS A 937 -14.08 18.54 -24.69
N LEU A 938 -14.99 17.66 -24.30
CA LEU A 938 -15.01 16.26 -24.73
C LEU A 938 -15.84 16.06 -26.01
N GLY A 939 -16.84 16.90 -26.24
CA GLY A 939 -17.65 16.87 -27.45
C GLY A 939 -18.97 17.61 -27.31
N PHE A 940 -19.95 17.18 -28.09
CA PHE A 940 -21.34 17.62 -28.02
C PHE A 940 -22.22 16.41 -27.68
N SER A 941 -23.27 16.64 -26.90
CA SER A 941 -24.27 15.64 -26.55
C SER A 941 -25.66 16.28 -26.53
N ALA A 942 -26.70 15.44 -26.49
CA ALA A 942 -27.99 15.93 -26.00
C ALA A 942 -27.81 16.46 -24.57
N ARG A 943 -28.62 17.45 -24.20
CA ARG A 943 -28.76 17.84 -22.80
C ARG A 943 -29.26 16.64 -21.99
N PRO A 944 -28.74 16.39 -20.78
CA PRO A 944 -29.07 15.19 -20.01
C PRO A 944 -30.56 15.03 -19.67
N GLU A 945 -31.31 16.13 -19.70
CA GLU A 945 -32.74 16.18 -19.42
C GLU A 945 -33.59 15.93 -20.68
N GLU A 946 -32.96 15.86 -21.85
CA GLU A 946 -33.60 15.75 -23.16
C GLU A 946 -33.46 14.36 -23.77
N GLN A 947 -34.26 14.09 -24.82
CA GLN A 947 -34.10 12.90 -25.64
C GLN A 947 -32.78 12.91 -26.42
N SER A 948 -32.39 11.78 -27.01
CA SER A 948 -31.19 11.74 -27.86
C SER A 948 -31.28 12.74 -29.02
N LEU A 949 -30.14 13.31 -29.45
CA LEU A 949 -30.12 14.28 -30.56
C LEU A 949 -30.77 13.68 -31.82
N THR A 950 -30.57 12.40 -32.09
CA THR A 950 -31.21 11.70 -33.21
C THR A 950 -32.74 11.73 -33.12
N GLN A 951 -33.31 11.48 -31.93
CA GLN A 951 -34.76 11.55 -31.73
C GLN A 951 -35.29 12.97 -31.88
N GLN A 952 -34.58 13.96 -31.33
CA GLN A 952 -34.95 15.37 -31.49
C GLN A 952 -34.96 15.75 -32.99
N LEU A 953 -33.93 15.36 -33.75
CA LEU A 953 -33.85 15.63 -35.19
C LEU A 953 -34.96 14.94 -36.00
N LEU A 954 -35.33 13.70 -35.65
CA LEU A 954 -36.43 12.98 -36.29
C LEU A 954 -37.80 13.64 -36.04
N SER A 955 -37.96 14.34 -34.92
CA SER A 955 -39.19 15.08 -34.60
C SER A 955 -39.31 16.44 -35.31
N LEU A 956 -38.23 16.96 -35.91
CA LEU A 956 -38.27 18.24 -36.61
C LEU A 956 -38.98 18.12 -37.97
N PRO A 957 -39.97 18.99 -38.27
CA PRO A 957 -40.56 19.09 -39.60
C PRO A 957 -39.51 19.25 -40.70
N LYS A 958 -39.71 18.58 -41.84
CA LYS A 958 -38.80 18.67 -42.99
C LYS A 958 -39.03 20.01 -43.72
N GLN A 959 -38.33 21.05 -43.30
CA GLN A 959 -38.45 22.41 -43.83
C GLN A 959 -37.16 23.22 -43.62
N SER A 960 -37.20 24.49 -44.05
CA SER A 960 -36.14 25.46 -43.80
C SER A 960 -36.22 26.09 -42.41
N TYR A 961 -35.06 26.36 -41.81
CA TYR A 961 -34.94 26.99 -40.50
C TYR A 961 -33.98 28.18 -40.49
N CYS A 962 -34.29 29.18 -39.67
CA CYS A 962 -33.34 30.16 -39.17
C CYS A 962 -32.77 29.65 -37.85
N LEU A 963 -31.47 29.34 -37.82
CA LEU A 963 -30.80 28.79 -36.65
C LEU A 963 -30.38 29.93 -35.72
N VAL A 964 -30.81 29.87 -34.46
CA VAL A 964 -30.49 30.88 -33.44
C VAL A 964 -29.61 30.25 -32.36
N ASP A 965 -28.50 30.93 -32.06
CA ASP A 965 -27.62 30.65 -30.92
C ASP A 965 -27.50 31.92 -30.07
N ASP A 966 -27.66 31.80 -28.76
CA ASP A 966 -27.56 32.91 -27.82
C ASP A 966 -26.10 33.24 -27.46
N ASP A 967 -25.16 32.31 -27.66
CA ASP A 967 -23.75 32.43 -27.27
C ASP A 967 -22.80 32.69 -28.47
N CYS A 968 -21.86 33.64 -28.34
CA CYS A 968 -20.82 33.91 -29.35
C CYS A 968 -19.61 32.98 -29.28
N PHE A 969 -19.55 32.00 -28.36
CA PHE A 969 -18.33 31.20 -28.23
C PHE A 969 -18.08 30.29 -29.45
N THR A 970 -17.30 30.81 -30.39
CA THR A 970 -16.57 30.17 -31.50
C THR A 970 -17.38 29.64 -32.69
N GLY A 971 -18.70 29.78 -32.74
CA GLY A 971 -19.55 29.24 -33.83
C GLY A 971 -19.59 27.70 -33.92
N LYS A 972 -18.88 27.00 -33.02
CA LYS A 972 -18.69 25.54 -33.06
C LYS A 972 -19.97 24.75 -32.80
N THR A 973 -20.91 25.28 -32.01
CA THR A 973 -22.21 24.64 -31.75
C THR A 973 -23.05 24.66 -33.02
N ILE A 974 -23.20 25.83 -33.64
CA ILE A 974 -23.85 26.00 -34.94
C ILE A 974 -23.21 25.11 -36.02
N GLU A 975 -21.88 25.05 -36.12
CA GLU A 975 -21.20 24.16 -37.06
C GLU A 975 -21.50 22.69 -36.82
N PHE A 976 -21.56 22.27 -35.55
CA PHE A 976 -21.91 20.90 -35.19
C PHE A 976 -23.36 20.59 -35.57
N ILE A 977 -24.30 21.49 -35.28
CA ILE A 977 -25.72 21.33 -35.65
C ILE A 977 -25.88 21.22 -37.17
N LYS A 978 -25.21 22.08 -37.94
CA LYS A 978 -25.19 21.99 -39.41
C LYS A 978 -24.71 20.63 -39.95
N LYS A 979 -23.78 19.97 -39.24
CA LYS A 979 -23.26 18.65 -39.65
C LYS A 979 -24.23 17.51 -39.38
N ILE A 980 -25.07 17.64 -38.36
CA ILE A 980 -25.99 16.57 -37.93
C ILE A 980 -27.42 16.73 -38.49
N LEU A 981 -27.79 17.93 -38.96
CA LEU A 981 -29.05 18.15 -39.66
C LEU A 981 -29.09 17.33 -40.96
N HIS A 982 -30.23 16.67 -41.23
CA HIS A 982 -30.40 15.91 -42.47
C HIS A 982 -30.49 16.87 -43.67
N LYS A 983 -30.21 16.38 -44.88
CA LYS A 983 -30.32 17.17 -46.12
C LYS A 983 -31.72 17.75 -46.37
N GLU A 984 -32.74 17.18 -45.73
CA GLU A 984 -34.13 17.61 -45.80
C GLU A 984 -34.45 18.80 -44.86
N HIS A 985 -33.53 19.15 -43.95
CA HIS A 985 -33.62 20.30 -43.04
C HIS A 985 -32.62 21.37 -43.51
N ILE A 986 -33.09 22.40 -44.21
CA ILE A 986 -32.22 23.41 -44.83
C ILE A 986 -32.00 24.56 -43.84
N VAL A 987 -30.73 24.93 -43.59
CA VAL A 987 -30.41 26.14 -42.79
C VAL A 987 -30.28 27.33 -43.74
N GLU A 988 -31.27 28.22 -43.71
CA GLU A 988 -31.29 29.41 -44.57
C GLU A 988 -30.45 30.55 -44.00
N GLU A 989 -30.54 30.76 -42.69
CA GLU A 989 -29.86 31.84 -41.97
C GLU A 989 -29.36 31.38 -40.60
N ILE A 990 -28.35 32.08 -40.10
CA ILE A 990 -27.83 31.92 -38.74
C ILE A 990 -27.86 33.28 -38.05
N TYR A 991 -28.42 33.33 -36.86
CA TYR A 991 -28.37 34.50 -35.99
C TYR A 991 -27.66 34.18 -34.68
N VAL A 992 -26.74 35.06 -34.26
CA VAL A 992 -26.01 34.96 -32.99
C VAL A 992 -26.31 36.20 -32.15
N SER A 993 -26.91 36.03 -30.97
CA SER A 993 -27.50 37.14 -30.19
C SER A 993 -26.51 38.16 -29.63
N THR A 994 -25.21 37.85 -29.63
CA THR A 994 -24.13 38.63 -28.99
C THR A 994 -23.33 39.48 -29.97
N THR A 995 -23.54 39.35 -31.29
CA THR A 995 -22.96 40.25 -32.29
C THR A 995 -23.90 41.42 -32.54
N GLY A 996 -23.67 42.54 -31.85
CA GLY A 996 -24.40 43.78 -32.11
C GLY A 996 -24.21 44.29 -33.54
N GLN A 997 -25.23 45.00 -34.07
CA GLN A 997 -25.17 45.66 -35.38
C GLN A 997 -24.10 46.78 -35.47
N ALA A 998 -23.46 47.15 -34.35
CA ALA A 998 -22.35 48.10 -34.30
C ALA A 998 -21.02 47.37 -34.09
N LYS A 999 -20.09 47.53 -35.04
CA LYS A 999 -18.87 46.73 -35.23
C LYS A 999 -17.82 46.67 -34.09
N ASN A 1000 -18.01 47.24 -32.90
CA ASN A 1000 -16.91 47.39 -31.92
C ASN A 1000 -17.22 47.18 -30.41
N GLU A 1001 -18.43 46.76 -30.00
CA GLU A 1001 -18.69 46.46 -28.57
C GLU A 1001 -19.08 44.99 -28.35
N ILE A 1002 -18.33 44.29 -27.48
CA ILE A 1002 -18.59 42.90 -27.09
C ILE A 1002 -19.52 42.93 -25.87
N ALA A 1003 -20.77 42.49 -26.04
CA ALA A 1003 -21.70 42.22 -24.94
C ALA A 1003 -21.74 40.72 -24.64
N GLU A 1004 -21.77 40.36 -23.36
CA GLU A 1004 -21.76 38.95 -22.91
C GLU A 1004 -23.10 38.57 -22.28
N ILE A 1005 -23.63 37.38 -22.62
CA ILE A 1005 -24.86 36.86 -22.03
C ILE A 1005 -24.52 35.87 -20.92
N ILE A 1006 -25.09 36.06 -19.74
CA ILE A 1006 -24.93 35.17 -18.58
C ILE A 1006 -26.31 34.66 -18.17
N ASP A 1007 -26.45 33.34 -17.98
CA ASP A 1007 -27.68 32.73 -17.50
C ASP A 1007 -27.67 32.60 -15.97
N LEU A 1008 -28.65 33.20 -15.29
CA LEU A 1008 -28.74 33.16 -13.82
C LEU A 1008 -28.80 31.72 -13.28
N ARG A 1009 -29.39 30.79 -14.04
CA ARG A 1009 -29.62 29.41 -13.61
C ARG A 1009 -28.34 28.63 -13.45
N ASP A 1010 -27.31 28.96 -14.22
CA ASP A 1010 -26.00 28.31 -14.13
C ASP A 1010 -25.33 28.54 -12.77
N PHE A 1011 -25.82 29.51 -11.99
CA PHE A 1011 -25.33 29.88 -10.66
C PHE A 1011 -26.27 29.48 -9.52
N ILE A 1012 -27.51 29.09 -9.81
CA ILE A 1012 -28.44 28.56 -8.80
C ILE A 1012 -28.25 27.05 -8.72
N VAL A 1013 -27.80 26.57 -7.57
CA VAL A 1013 -27.46 25.17 -7.32
C VAL A 1013 -28.70 24.27 -7.47
N GLY A 1014 -28.59 23.20 -8.26
CA GLY A 1014 -29.68 22.24 -8.48
C GLY A 1014 -30.82 22.76 -9.37
N SER A 1015 -30.65 23.91 -10.02
CA SER A 1015 -31.62 24.47 -10.96
C SER A 1015 -31.82 23.59 -12.20
N TYR A 1016 -33.04 23.60 -12.75
CA TYR A 1016 -33.34 22.86 -13.96
C TYR A 1016 -32.64 23.49 -15.18
N TYR A 1017 -31.99 22.64 -16.00
CA TYR A 1017 -31.09 23.01 -17.11
C TYR A 1017 -29.82 23.80 -16.75
N GLY A 1018 -29.63 24.18 -15.48
CA GLY A 1018 -28.52 25.02 -15.08
C GLY A 1018 -27.20 24.27 -14.96
N GLY A 1019 -26.13 24.97 -15.30
CA GLY A 1019 -24.76 24.54 -15.09
C GLY A 1019 -24.16 23.79 -16.26
N LEU A 1020 -22.86 23.57 -16.15
CA LEU A 1020 -22.02 22.92 -17.16
C LEU A 1020 -22.34 21.43 -17.20
N VAL A 1021 -22.51 20.87 -18.40
CA VAL A 1021 -22.57 19.42 -18.57
C VAL A 1021 -21.14 18.87 -18.43
N ALA A 1022 -20.90 18.05 -17.42
CA ALA A 1022 -19.60 17.47 -17.13
C ALA A 1022 -19.65 15.93 -17.08
N LEU A 1023 -18.62 15.27 -17.61
CA LEU A 1023 -18.42 13.84 -17.44
C LEU A 1023 -17.63 13.60 -16.15
N LEU A 1024 -18.28 12.96 -15.17
CA LEU A 1024 -17.64 12.55 -13.92
C LEU A 1024 -16.68 11.36 -14.14
N PRO A 1025 -15.68 11.15 -13.28
CA PRO A 1025 -14.77 10.00 -13.36
C PRO A 1025 -15.46 8.63 -13.33
N ASN A 1026 -16.63 8.53 -12.69
CA ASN A 1026 -17.46 7.32 -12.69
C ASN A 1026 -18.28 7.14 -14.00
N LYS A 1027 -17.99 7.93 -15.04
CA LYS A 1027 -18.64 7.97 -16.36
C LYS A 1027 -20.10 8.41 -16.36
N LYS A 1028 -20.63 8.91 -15.24
CA LYS A 1028 -21.95 9.54 -15.20
C LYS A 1028 -21.86 10.98 -15.70
N ILE A 1029 -22.92 11.44 -16.35
CA ILE A 1029 -23.08 12.85 -16.70
C ILE A 1029 -23.64 13.61 -15.49
N ALA A 1030 -23.09 14.79 -15.24
CA ALA A 1030 -23.50 15.69 -14.18
C ALA A 1030 -23.70 17.12 -14.69
N ARG A 1031 -24.49 17.89 -13.96
CA ARG A 1031 -24.60 19.35 -14.08
C ARG A 1031 -23.80 19.97 -12.94
N VAL A 1032 -22.77 20.75 -13.28
CA VAL A 1032 -21.95 21.46 -12.29
C VAL A 1032 -22.20 22.97 -12.38
N PRO A 1033 -22.43 23.67 -11.26
CA PRO A 1033 -22.69 25.11 -11.30
C PRO A 1033 -21.45 25.88 -11.78
N TYR A 1034 -21.65 27.09 -12.30
CA TYR A 1034 -20.58 27.98 -12.77
C TYR A 1034 -19.85 28.69 -11.61
N ILE A 1035 -19.52 27.91 -10.57
CA ILE A 1035 -18.96 28.39 -9.30
C ILE A 1035 -17.77 27.50 -8.92
N TYR A 1036 -16.69 28.09 -8.39
CA TYR A 1036 -15.56 27.34 -7.86
C TYR A 1036 -16.01 26.52 -6.63
N PRO A 1037 -15.56 25.26 -6.41
CA PRO A 1037 -14.44 24.58 -7.07
C PRO A 1037 -14.73 23.97 -8.44
N PHE A 1038 -15.98 23.94 -8.91
CA PHE A 1038 -16.32 23.19 -10.13
C PHE A 1038 -15.92 23.89 -11.42
N VAL A 1039 -16.09 25.21 -11.44
CA VAL A 1039 -15.83 26.06 -12.60
C VAL A 1039 -15.23 27.37 -12.11
N LEU A 1040 -14.10 27.76 -12.68
CA LEU A 1040 -13.55 29.11 -12.44
C LEU A 1040 -14.35 30.13 -13.25
N PRO A 1041 -15.00 31.14 -12.61
CA PRO A 1041 -15.78 32.17 -13.28
C PRO A 1041 -15.14 32.78 -14.52
N SER A 1042 -13.90 33.26 -14.38
CA SER A 1042 -13.10 33.89 -15.45
C SER A 1042 -12.84 32.98 -16.65
N LEU A 1043 -12.97 31.66 -16.53
CA LEU A 1043 -12.79 30.72 -17.65
C LEU A 1043 -14.06 30.55 -18.48
N ARG A 1044 -15.21 30.96 -17.96
CA ARG A 1044 -16.52 30.83 -18.62
C ARG A 1044 -17.12 32.13 -19.09
N TYR A 1045 -16.96 33.21 -18.31
CA TYR A 1045 -17.39 34.55 -18.70
C TYR A 1045 -16.27 35.55 -18.44
N HIS A 1046 -16.36 36.78 -18.96
CA HIS A 1046 -15.30 37.79 -18.92
C HIS A 1046 -15.16 38.44 -17.54
N CYS A 1047 -14.99 37.67 -16.48
CA CYS A 1047 -14.73 38.17 -15.12
C CYS A 1047 -13.23 38.36 -14.88
N PRO A 1048 -12.81 39.38 -14.10
CA PRO A 1048 -11.44 39.50 -13.61
C PRO A 1048 -10.97 38.20 -12.93
N ALA A 1049 -9.77 37.73 -13.25
CA ALA A 1049 -9.27 36.46 -12.72
C ALA A 1049 -9.04 36.52 -11.20
N GLU A 1050 -8.68 37.70 -10.69
CA GLU A 1050 -8.48 37.99 -9.27
C GLU A 1050 -9.78 37.89 -8.48
N ALA A 1051 -10.93 38.05 -9.13
CA ALA A 1051 -12.24 37.99 -8.50
C ALA A 1051 -12.82 36.57 -8.42
N ASN A 1052 -12.21 35.55 -9.05
CA ASN A 1052 -12.74 34.17 -9.11
C ASN A 1052 -13.21 33.63 -7.75
N PHE A 1053 -12.38 33.75 -6.71
CA PHE A 1053 -12.66 33.19 -5.38
C PHE A 1053 -13.66 34.02 -4.59
N SER A 1054 -13.47 35.34 -4.53
CA SER A 1054 -14.39 36.24 -3.82
C SER A 1054 -15.79 36.21 -4.43
N LEU A 1055 -15.87 36.19 -5.77
CA LEU A 1055 -17.13 36.05 -6.50
C LEU A 1055 -17.81 34.72 -6.18
N SER A 1056 -17.06 33.62 -6.21
CA SER A 1056 -17.60 32.29 -5.90
C SER A 1056 -18.12 32.20 -4.47
N LEU A 1057 -17.39 32.74 -3.48
CA LEU A 1057 -17.83 32.79 -2.08
C LEU A 1057 -19.17 33.53 -1.94
N GLU A 1058 -19.28 34.73 -2.52
CA GLU A 1058 -20.52 35.50 -2.44
C GLU A 1058 -21.68 34.78 -3.16
N ILE A 1059 -21.45 34.11 -4.29
CA ILE A 1059 -22.48 33.31 -4.96
C ILE A 1059 -22.91 32.12 -4.09
N TRP A 1060 -21.99 31.46 -3.39
CA TRP A 1060 -22.34 30.39 -2.45
C TRP A 1060 -23.16 30.90 -1.26
N LYS A 1061 -22.83 32.08 -0.72
CA LYS A 1061 -23.63 32.74 0.32
C LYS A 1061 -25.03 33.06 -0.18
N SER A 1062 -25.15 33.64 -1.38
CA SER A 1062 -26.45 33.88 -2.03
C SER A 1062 -27.24 32.60 -2.25
N ASN A 1063 -26.60 31.48 -2.60
CA ASN A 1063 -27.29 30.19 -2.70
C ASN A 1063 -27.76 29.67 -1.32
N SER A 1064 -26.92 29.77 -0.28
CA SER A 1064 -27.34 29.40 1.08
C SER A 1064 -28.56 30.22 1.52
N GLU A 1065 -28.55 31.53 1.28
CA GLU A 1065 -29.67 32.41 1.58
C GLU A 1065 -30.91 32.10 0.71
N PHE A 1066 -30.71 31.76 -0.57
CA PHE A 1066 -31.77 31.33 -1.46
C PHE A 1066 -32.54 30.16 -0.86
N PHE A 1067 -31.83 29.14 -0.34
CA PHE A 1067 -32.44 27.96 0.28
C PHE A 1067 -32.86 28.14 1.75
N SER A 1068 -32.75 29.34 2.34
CA SER A 1068 -33.18 29.60 3.71
C SER A 1068 -34.70 29.77 3.85
N GLY A 1069 -35.22 29.56 5.07
CA GLY A 1069 -36.62 29.83 5.42
C GLY A 1069 -37.59 28.93 4.68
N CYS A 1070 -38.44 29.48 3.81
CA CYS A 1070 -39.49 28.71 3.14
C CYS A 1070 -38.97 27.61 2.18
N LEU A 1071 -37.68 27.63 1.81
CA LEU A 1071 -37.06 26.65 0.90
C LEU A 1071 -36.16 25.62 1.59
N GLU A 1072 -36.00 25.67 2.92
CA GLU A 1072 -35.02 24.87 3.68
C GLU A 1072 -35.21 23.35 3.56
N ASN A 1073 -36.45 22.91 3.35
CA ASN A 1073 -36.79 21.50 3.17
C ASN A 1073 -36.55 20.96 1.75
N LEU A 1074 -35.91 21.73 0.85
CA LEU A 1074 -35.50 21.23 -0.46
C LEU A 1074 -34.22 20.39 -0.33
N LEU A 1075 -34.32 19.13 -0.73
CA LEU A 1075 -33.28 18.12 -0.64
C LEU A 1075 -32.66 17.86 -2.01
N ILE A 1076 -31.44 17.31 -2.03
CA ILE A 1076 -30.74 16.93 -3.27
C ILE A 1076 -31.61 16.05 -4.17
N LYS A 1077 -32.35 15.07 -3.62
CA LYS A 1077 -33.26 14.21 -4.39
C LYS A 1077 -34.40 14.93 -5.12
N HIS A 1078 -34.67 16.20 -4.82
CA HIS A 1078 -35.66 17.02 -5.51
C HIS A 1078 -35.08 17.75 -6.74
N CYS A 1079 -33.78 17.61 -7.02
CA CYS A 1079 -33.11 18.16 -8.20
C CYS A 1079 -33.14 17.16 -9.37
N ASP A 1080 -32.60 17.58 -10.51
CA ASP A 1080 -32.46 16.70 -11.67
C ASP A 1080 -31.42 15.59 -11.41
N LYS A 1081 -31.53 14.49 -12.15
CA LYS A 1081 -30.63 13.34 -12.01
C LYS A 1081 -29.15 13.70 -12.23
N PRO A 1082 -28.78 14.57 -13.19
CA PRO A 1082 -27.42 15.08 -13.32
C PRO A 1082 -26.86 15.77 -12.09
N PHE A 1083 -27.61 16.65 -11.41
CA PHE A 1083 -27.15 17.28 -10.18
C PHE A 1083 -27.05 16.27 -9.02
N VAL A 1084 -27.99 15.34 -8.92
CA VAL A 1084 -27.91 14.23 -7.94
C VAL A 1084 -26.65 13.40 -8.16
N ASN A 1085 -26.26 13.13 -9.42
CA ASN A 1085 -25.01 12.43 -9.74
C ASN A 1085 -23.77 13.21 -9.24
N LEU A 1086 -23.76 14.54 -9.32
CA LEU A 1086 -22.69 15.37 -8.78
C LEU A 1086 -22.60 15.25 -7.26
N ALA A 1087 -23.70 15.53 -6.55
CA ALA A 1087 -23.70 15.57 -5.09
C ALA A 1087 -23.33 14.21 -4.47
N THR A 1088 -23.87 13.12 -5.02
CA THR A 1088 -23.52 11.76 -4.58
C THR A 1088 -22.07 11.40 -4.88
N TYR A 1089 -21.50 11.87 -6.01
CA TYR A 1089 -20.09 11.66 -6.32
C TYR A 1089 -19.15 12.37 -5.32
N LEU A 1090 -19.54 13.55 -4.83
CA LEU A 1090 -18.77 14.32 -3.85
C LEU A 1090 -18.86 13.73 -2.42
N GLY A 1091 -19.88 12.89 -2.18
CA GLY A 1091 -20.11 12.18 -0.92
C GLY A 1091 -21.24 12.77 -0.08
N PHE A 1092 -22.17 13.52 -0.70
CA PHE A 1092 -23.38 13.99 -0.02
C PHE A 1092 -24.51 12.96 -0.14
N SER A 1093 -25.27 12.79 0.95
CA SER A 1093 -26.51 12.00 0.93
C SER A 1093 -27.57 12.68 0.07
N VAL A 1094 -28.42 11.91 -0.59
CA VAL A 1094 -29.58 12.43 -1.33
C VAL A 1094 -30.63 13.08 -0.43
N GLU A 1095 -30.56 12.79 0.88
CA GLU A 1095 -31.39 13.38 1.93
C GLU A 1095 -30.80 14.67 2.52
N CYS A 1096 -29.59 15.08 2.12
CA CYS A 1096 -29.02 16.36 2.53
C CYS A 1096 -29.77 17.52 1.86
N SER A 1097 -30.01 18.59 2.63
CA SER A 1097 -30.66 19.79 2.13
C SER A 1097 -29.74 20.59 1.22
N LEU A 1098 -30.32 21.32 0.26
CA LEU A 1098 -29.54 22.20 -0.63
C LEU A 1098 -28.85 23.33 0.15
N ARG A 1099 -29.45 23.78 1.26
CA ARG A 1099 -28.83 24.75 2.17
C ARG A 1099 -27.56 24.19 2.83
N GLU A 1100 -27.63 23.00 3.43
CA GLU A 1100 -26.45 22.35 4.04
C GLU A 1100 -25.34 22.12 3.01
N PHE A 1101 -25.71 21.73 1.78
CA PHE A 1101 -24.78 21.60 0.67
C PHE A 1101 -24.07 22.94 0.40
N CYS A 1102 -24.80 24.06 0.31
CA CYS A 1102 -24.21 25.39 0.10
C CYS A 1102 -23.37 25.88 1.30
N ASP A 1103 -23.87 25.70 2.52
CA ASP A 1103 -23.19 26.09 3.77
C ASP A 1103 -21.85 25.37 3.93
N PHE A 1104 -21.76 24.11 3.47
CA PHE A 1104 -20.50 23.40 3.39
C PHE A 1104 -19.48 24.17 2.54
N TYR A 1105 -19.84 24.59 1.31
CA TYR A 1105 -18.93 25.32 0.43
C TYR A 1105 -18.55 26.69 1.00
N VAL A 1106 -19.51 27.45 1.56
CA VAL A 1106 -19.23 28.73 2.25
C VAL A 1106 -18.18 28.52 3.34
N LYS A 1107 -18.33 27.47 4.15
CA LYS A 1107 -17.38 27.15 5.23
C LYS A 1107 -15.99 26.80 4.69
N GLN A 1108 -15.88 26.12 3.55
CA GLN A 1108 -14.57 25.81 2.96
C GLN A 1108 -13.87 27.07 2.41
N PHE A 1109 -14.60 27.97 1.74
CA PHE A 1109 -14.02 29.24 1.29
C PHE A 1109 -13.52 30.10 2.45
N ASN A 1110 -14.30 30.21 3.54
CA ASN A 1110 -13.87 30.96 4.72
C ASN A 1110 -12.58 30.38 5.34
N ARG A 1111 -12.30 29.07 5.16
CA ARG A 1111 -11.03 28.45 5.60
C ARG A 1111 -9.85 28.73 4.68
N LEU A 1112 -10.09 29.10 3.42
CA LEU A 1112 -9.05 29.50 2.46
C LEU A 1112 -8.67 30.98 2.61
N GLU A 1113 -9.53 31.80 3.24
CA GLU A 1113 -9.26 33.21 3.53
C GLU A 1113 -8.61 33.46 4.90
N LEU A 1114 -8.77 32.52 5.84
CA LEU A 1114 -8.03 32.44 7.11
C LEU A 1114 -6.64 31.84 6.88
#